data_AF-A0A3B8NE81-F1
#
_entry.id   AF-A0A3B8NE81-F1
#
_cell.length_a   1.000
_cell.length_b   1.000
_cell.length_c   1.000
_cell.angle_alpha   90.00
_cell.angle_beta   90.00
_cell.angle_gamma   90.00
#
_symmetry.space_group_name_H-M   'P 1'
#
loop_
_entity.id
_entity.type
_entity.pdbx_description
1 polymer ?
#
loop_
_entity_poly.entity_id
_entity_poly.type
_entity_poly.pdbx_seq_one_letter_code
_entity_poly.pdbx_strand_id
1 'polypeptide(L)'
;DGNPILQGIVLSSTMAPDDEDEDGLPDAWEEALVDNLEDLDGNASGPGPGPGTGDFDGDGLTDLDEYEETKTDPTKKDMDEDGLLDGVETNTGTFVSATNTGTDPKKADTDGDGLLDGVETNTGKVVNENDTGTDPNMVDTDEDGHKDGREINKETDPSDPLDFPAFLGDLAYRIEQGTLGNQNYTGALGMDFTVEEPIRILELGAFDSGANGLKRPITVAMWARNDQGTPDFADDSGDEILEEVQFLEENDGELRDAHRMIELDSDLILEAGSYTIIASGYGVGEPNGNVGTPGMSVSDSDAITFVGGSRFGDDTVAWPTLIDGGPVNRYAAGTFSFEIVSDDEDNDGIPDFWEEKYGVDDPEGDPDNDGLTNLEEYESRTKPDNKDSDGDGLEDGNEITAGLNPARKDTDGDGLADGQEIAQGTDPTKSDTDNDGIADGIDLDPLDPTVNVDSGTKVLAGKVMTFSGPDDLNLEPSTAVIAVDVYGNADSIINGVQFFSDRAGLGDNVTDEGVVEKDGVIVSTYSTHQIDNWSSGGGGPAFVGEDADSASNLSEVMRDIRWSAAPSSLDIEMEGLIAGGLYEIQLLFNEGADRNRGWDITVNDELVVDNITSEGLQDVHTWTPSSAAVYVANFTATDSGTLSVAMQNDIGGLAQVAADGNPILQGIVVHLAVPPAPFEITDISVSDGIPTITFNSIPGSVYAVDSFEYNEADQTYIWVELDDGLESTGTETSYTDEFVDQDLKVNLYRVRKIE
;
A
#
# COMPACT_ATOMS: atom_id res chain seq x y z
N ASP A 1 -27.12 16.92 41.33
CA ASP A 1 -27.21 15.48 41.04
C ASP A 1 -26.20 15.03 39.98
N GLY A 2 -25.29 15.90 39.50
CA GLY A 2 -24.25 15.48 38.54
C GLY A 2 -24.79 15.19 37.15
N ASN A 3 -26.10 15.40 36.94
CA ASN A 3 -26.73 15.29 35.64
C ASN A 3 -26.53 16.61 34.88
N PRO A 4 -26.07 16.58 33.62
CA PRO A 4 -26.04 17.77 32.77
C PRO A 4 -27.48 18.22 32.48
N ILE A 5 -27.68 19.54 32.42
CA ILE A 5 -28.97 20.16 32.07
C ILE A 5 -28.72 21.15 30.93
N LEU A 6 -29.33 20.90 29.77
CA LEU A 6 -29.37 21.81 28.63
C LEU A 6 -30.57 22.77 28.79
N GLN A 7 -30.32 24.07 28.86
CA GLN A 7 -31.36 25.09 29.07
C GLN A 7 -31.73 25.90 27.81
N GLY A 8 -31.10 25.64 26.66
CA GLY A 8 -31.45 26.22 25.38
C GLY A 8 -30.39 26.01 24.31
N ILE A 9 -30.83 25.88 23.06
CA ILE A 9 -30.01 25.93 21.84
C ILE A 9 -30.18 27.32 21.23
N VAL A 10 -29.08 27.97 20.88
CA VAL A 10 -29.09 29.14 20.00
C VAL A 10 -28.82 28.61 18.60
N LEU A 11 -29.84 28.61 17.75
CA LEU A 11 -29.64 28.56 16.31
C LEU A 11 -29.32 29.98 15.88
N SER A 12 -28.04 30.28 15.60
CA SER A 12 -27.75 31.36 14.68
C SER A 12 -27.93 30.79 13.29
N SER A 13 -28.95 31.26 12.56
CA SER A 13 -28.87 31.20 11.11
C SER A 13 -27.62 31.99 10.74
N THR A 14 -26.65 31.35 10.11
CA THR A 14 -25.66 32.04 9.29
C THR A 14 -26.42 33.05 8.43
N MET A 15 -25.82 34.23 8.23
CA MET A 15 -26.25 35.08 7.12
C MET A 15 -26.32 34.19 5.88
N ALA A 16 -27.32 34.41 5.02
CA ALA A 16 -27.23 33.85 3.68
C ALA A 16 -25.84 34.19 3.12
N PRO A 17 -25.18 33.27 2.41
CA PRO A 17 -23.94 33.60 1.72
C PRO A 17 -24.14 34.91 0.95
N ASP A 18 -23.10 35.73 0.87
CA ASP A 18 -23.15 36.85 -0.07
C ASP A 18 -23.27 36.23 -1.48
N ASP A 19 -24.17 36.80 -2.28
CA ASP A 19 -24.59 36.43 -3.64
C ASP A 19 -24.85 37.80 -4.30
N GLU A 20 -23.79 38.41 -4.86
CA GLU A 20 -23.76 39.81 -5.32
C GLU A 20 -24.50 39.99 -6.65
N ASP A 21 -24.53 38.96 -7.50
CA ASP A 21 -25.13 38.99 -8.83
C ASP A 21 -26.57 38.43 -8.89
N GLU A 22 -27.06 37.86 -7.78
CA GLU A 22 -28.43 37.35 -7.55
C GLU A 22 -28.80 36.15 -8.43
N ASP A 23 -27.84 35.29 -8.76
CA ASP A 23 -28.03 34.11 -9.61
C ASP A 23 -28.42 32.84 -8.80
N GLY A 24 -28.22 32.87 -7.48
CA GLY A 24 -28.53 31.78 -6.55
C GLY A 24 -27.31 30.98 -6.07
N LEU A 25 -26.12 31.28 -6.58
CA LEU A 25 -24.84 30.71 -6.17
C LEU A 25 -24.15 31.61 -5.12
N PRO A 26 -23.35 31.05 -4.20
CA PRO A 26 -22.56 31.87 -3.29
C PRO A 26 -21.29 32.44 -3.92
N ASP A 27 -21.01 33.73 -3.68
CA ASP A 27 -19.83 34.42 -4.21
C ASP A 27 -18.52 33.65 -3.91
N ALA A 28 -18.37 33.17 -2.68
CA ALA A 28 -17.17 32.47 -2.23
C ALA A 28 -17.00 31.07 -2.85
N TRP A 29 -18.08 30.48 -3.35
CA TRP A 29 -18.06 29.20 -4.04
C TRP A 29 -17.69 29.40 -5.51
N GLU A 30 -18.29 30.38 -6.19
CA GLU A 30 -17.95 30.73 -7.57
C GLU A 30 -16.50 31.22 -7.70
N GLU A 31 -16.05 32.13 -6.82
CA GLU A 31 -14.67 32.62 -6.81
C GLU A 31 -13.65 31.49 -6.60
N ALA A 32 -14.03 30.41 -5.89
CA ALA A 32 -13.14 29.27 -5.69
C ALA A 32 -13.01 28.38 -6.94
N LEU A 33 -14.03 28.34 -7.80
CA LEU A 33 -14.08 27.49 -9.00
C LEU A 33 -13.58 28.22 -10.25
N VAL A 34 -14.04 29.46 -10.47
CA VAL A 34 -13.81 30.20 -11.73
C VAL A 34 -13.19 31.60 -11.54
N ASP A 35 -12.81 31.98 -10.30
CA ASP A 35 -12.16 33.26 -9.95
C ASP A 35 -12.96 34.52 -10.36
N ASN A 36 -14.29 34.39 -10.55
CA ASN A 36 -15.23 35.47 -10.82
C ASN A 36 -16.70 35.06 -10.55
N LEU A 37 -17.61 36.02 -10.65
CA LEU A 37 -19.07 35.88 -10.40
C LEU A 37 -19.91 35.97 -11.69
N GLU A 38 -19.31 35.84 -12.88
CA GLU A 38 -20.04 35.98 -14.16
C GLU A 38 -20.04 34.68 -14.99
N ASP A 39 -19.13 33.75 -14.66
CA ASP A 39 -18.89 32.55 -15.45
C ASP A 39 -19.84 31.41 -15.08
N LEU A 40 -20.13 31.20 -13.80
CA LEU A 40 -21.23 30.34 -13.34
C LEU A 40 -22.49 31.22 -13.25
N ASP A 41 -23.62 30.80 -13.80
CA ASP A 41 -24.89 31.57 -13.77
C ASP A 41 -26.07 30.64 -13.47
N GLY A 42 -26.35 30.43 -12.18
CA GLY A 42 -27.40 29.54 -11.69
C GLY A 42 -28.83 29.87 -12.17
N ASN A 43 -29.05 31.06 -12.75
CA ASN A 43 -30.36 31.53 -13.24
C ASN A 43 -30.45 31.63 -14.77
N ALA A 44 -29.38 31.34 -15.51
CA ALA A 44 -29.36 31.38 -16.97
C ALA A 44 -30.28 30.33 -17.60
N SER A 45 -30.76 30.62 -18.82
CA SER A 45 -31.70 29.76 -19.54
C SER A 45 -31.01 29.01 -20.68
N GLY A 46 -30.45 27.84 -20.39
CA GLY A 46 -30.35 26.74 -21.35
C GLY A 46 -28.97 26.06 -21.43
N PRO A 47 -28.95 24.76 -21.76
CA PRO A 47 -27.77 23.92 -21.66
C PRO A 47 -26.78 24.27 -22.76
N GLY A 48 -25.55 24.55 -22.39
CA GLY A 48 -24.49 24.76 -23.35
C GLY A 48 -23.21 25.17 -22.65
N PRO A 49 -22.08 24.51 -22.92
CA PRO A 49 -20.87 24.74 -22.16
C PRO A 49 -20.35 26.17 -22.33
N GLY A 50 -19.79 26.68 -21.24
CA GLY A 50 -18.98 27.87 -21.17
C GLY A 50 -19.57 28.98 -20.28
N PRO A 51 -18.82 30.08 -20.12
CA PRO A 51 -19.19 31.18 -19.24
C PRO A 51 -20.60 31.77 -19.45
N GLY A 52 -21.35 31.91 -18.36
CA GLY A 52 -22.64 32.61 -18.27
C GLY A 52 -23.80 31.88 -18.95
N THR A 53 -23.73 30.55 -19.01
CA THR A 53 -24.70 29.69 -19.71
C THR A 53 -25.67 28.99 -18.76
N GLY A 54 -25.29 28.82 -17.49
CA GLY A 54 -26.04 28.12 -16.44
C GLY A 54 -25.92 26.60 -16.49
N ASP A 55 -24.98 26.08 -17.29
CA ASP A 55 -24.57 24.68 -17.46
C ASP A 55 -23.14 24.76 -17.99
N PHE A 56 -22.21 25.10 -17.10
CA PHE A 56 -20.88 25.60 -17.47
C PHE A 56 -20.04 24.55 -18.22
N ASP A 57 -20.13 23.28 -17.88
CA ASP A 57 -19.39 22.20 -18.53
C ASP A 57 -20.18 21.44 -19.62
N GLY A 58 -21.50 21.67 -19.70
CA GLY A 58 -22.36 21.08 -20.72
C GLY A 58 -22.71 19.62 -20.49
N ASP A 59 -22.73 19.16 -19.23
CA ASP A 59 -23.10 17.81 -18.82
C ASP A 59 -24.63 17.58 -18.84
N GLY A 60 -25.40 18.67 -18.75
CA GLY A 60 -26.86 18.69 -18.74
C GLY A 60 -27.50 18.98 -17.38
N LEU A 61 -26.71 19.18 -16.32
CA LEU A 61 -27.11 19.82 -15.07
C LEU A 61 -26.99 21.33 -15.20
N THR A 62 -27.53 22.05 -14.21
CA THR A 62 -27.31 23.49 -14.10
C THR A 62 -26.34 23.76 -12.97
N ASP A 63 -25.54 24.83 -13.07
CA ASP A 63 -24.59 25.22 -12.01
C ASP A 63 -25.25 25.25 -10.61
N LEU A 64 -26.55 25.62 -10.57
CA LEU A 64 -27.36 25.62 -9.35
C LEU A 64 -27.78 24.22 -8.89
N ASP A 65 -28.16 23.32 -9.79
CA ASP A 65 -28.48 21.93 -9.44
C ASP A 65 -27.22 21.20 -8.95
N GLU A 66 -26.06 21.51 -9.52
CA GLU A 66 -24.76 21.00 -9.06
C GLU A 66 -24.41 21.54 -7.67
N TYR A 67 -24.63 22.83 -7.44
CA TYR A 67 -24.43 23.41 -6.12
C TYR A 67 -25.43 22.89 -5.06
N GLU A 68 -26.72 22.77 -5.39
CA GLU A 68 -27.79 22.50 -4.41
C GLU A 68 -28.14 21.01 -4.28
N GLU A 69 -28.24 20.27 -5.39
CA GLU A 69 -28.78 18.92 -5.46
C GLU A 69 -27.70 17.83 -5.52
N THR A 70 -26.90 17.76 -6.59
CA THR A 70 -25.93 16.66 -6.81
C THR A 70 -24.62 16.88 -6.04
N LYS A 71 -24.27 18.14 -5.73
CA LYS A 71 -23.03 18.53 -5.07
C LYS A 71 -21.77 18.22 -5.92
N THR A 72 -21.90 18.24 -7.24
CA THR A 72 -20.82 18.03 -8.21
C THR A 72 -20.10 19.35 -8.55
N ASP A 73 -19.00 19.27 -9.30
CA ASP A 73 -18.21 20.44 -9.70
C ASP A 73 -18.67 20.92 -11.09
N PRO A 74 -19.29 22.12 -11.21
CA PRO A 74 -19.84 22.64 -12.48
C PRO A 74 -18.79 22.90 -13.57
N THR A 75 -17.51 22.73 -13.25
CA THR A 75 -16.41 22.82 -14.20
C THR A 75 -15.99 21.46 -14.77
N LYS A 76 -16.57 20.36 -14.26
CA LYS A 76 -16.24 18.98 -14.59
C LYS A 76 -17.47 18.20 -14.99
N LYS A 77 -17.50 17.88 -16.28
CA LYS A 77 -18.61 17.19 -16.93
C LYS A 77 -18.87 15.75 -16.45
N ASP A 78 -17.90 15.16 -15.78
CA ASP A 78 -17.82 13.79 -15.28
C ASP A 78 -16.96 13.88 -14.01
N MET A 79 -17.59 13.81 -12.85
CA MET A 79 -16.99 14.15 -11.56
C MET A 79 -16.18 12.98 -10.96
N ASP A 80 -16.57 11.74 -11.21
CA ASP A 80 -15.88 10.54 -10.72
C ASP A 80 -15.09 9.79 -11.81
N GLU A 81 -15.10 10.30 -13.05
CA GLU A 81 -14.28 9.89 -14.18
C GLU A 81 -14.54 8.45 -14.64
N ASP A 82 -15.78 7.99 -14.50
CA ASP A 82 -16.22 6.64 -14.87
C ASP A 82 -16.65 6.54 -16.35
N GLY A 83 -16.81 7.68 -17.03
CA GLY A 83 -17.22 7.80 -18.43
C GLY A 83 -18.69 8.19 -18.65
N LEU A 84 -19.49 8.31 -17.59
CA LEU A 84 -20.80 8.94 -17.61
C LEU A 84 -20.66 10.46 -17.43
N LEU A 85 -21.78 11.17 -17.53
CA LEU A 85 -21.81 12.62 -17.30
C LEU A 85 -22.70 12.83 -16.09
N ASP A 86 -22.40 13.80 -15.22
CA ASP A 86 -23.16 13.94 -13.97
C ASP A 86 -24.67 14.13 -14.25
N GLY A 87 -25.04 14.83 -15.32
CA GLY A 87 -26.44 14.98 -15.76
C GLY A 87 -27.14 13.72 -16.26
N VAL A 88 -26.41 12.64 -16.52
CA VAL A 88 -26.92 11.29 -16.79
C VAL A 88 -27.15 10.51 -15.48
N GLU A 89 -26.51 10.91 -14.39
CA GLU A 89 -26.40 10.17 -13.15
C GLU A 89 -27.26 10.80 -12.05
N THR A 90 -28.44 10.22 -11.85
CA THR A 90 -29.48 10.87 -11.04
C THR A 90 -29.44 10.52 -9.55
N ASN A 91 -28.50 9.67 -9.13
CA ASN A 91 -28.40 9.11 -7.78
C ASN A 91 -29.76 8.61 -7.24
N THR A 92 -30.53 7.97 -8.12
CA THR A 92 -31.85 7.40 -7.76
C THR A 92 -31.77 5.92 -7.42
N GLY A 93 -30.64 5.26 -7.70
CA GLY A 93 -30.46 3.82 -7.55
C GLY A 93 -31.37 3.01 -8.47
N THR A 94 -31.74 3.56 -9.63
CA THR A 94 -32.64 2.90 -10.57
C THR A 94 -32.33 3.31 -12.00
N PHE A 95 -31.87 2.34 -12.79
CA PHE A 95 -31.65 2.55 -14.22
C PHE A 95 -32.96 2.84 -14.96
N VAL A 96 -33.02 4.01 -15.61
CA VAL A 96 -34.15 4.41 -16.47
C VAL A 96 -33.77 4.33 -17.94
N SER A 97 -32.55 4.76 -18.30
CA SER A 97 -31.99 4.74 -19.66
C SER A 97 -30.51 5.16 -19.67
N ALA A 98 -29.80 5.01 -20.78
CA ALA A 98 -28.43 5.53 -20.95
C ALA A 98 -28.26 7.07 -20.85
N THR A 99 -29.34 7.83 -20.60
CA THR A 99 -29.27 9.28 -20.28
C THR A 99 -29.91 9.58 -18.92
N ASN A 100 -30.11 8.54 -18.11
CA ASN A 100 -30.63 8.54 -16.75
C ASN A 100 -30.33 7.15 -16.15
N THR A 101 -29.07 6.91 -15.81
CA THR A 101 -28.53 5.63 -15.34
C THR A 101 -28.91 5.35 -13.90
N GLY A 102 -29.22 6.40 -13.13
CA GLY A 102 -29.61 6.26 -11.73
C GLY A 102 -28.44 6.13 -10.76
N THR A 103 -27.22 6.06 -11.29
CA THR A 103 -25.92 5.98 -10.61
C THR A 103 -25.58 7.27 -9.87
N ASP A 104 -24.63 7.21 -8.94
CA ASP A 104 -24.18 8.36 -8.14
C ASP A 104 -22.98 9.04 -8.83
N PRO A 105 -23.08 10.32 -9.25
CA PRO A 105 -22.03 11.05 -10.00
C PRO A 105 -20.76 11.36 -9.20
N LYS A 106 -20.47 10.58 -8.18
CA LYS A 106 -19.36 10.76 -7.22
C LYS A 106 -18.73 9.43 -6.86
N LYS A 107 -19.25 8.35 -7.42
CA LYS A 107 -18.85 6.99 -7.13
C LYS A 107 -18.81 6.25 -8.45
N ALA A 108 -17.60 6.16 -9.00
CA ALA A 108 -17.35 5.59 -10.31
C ALA A 108 -17.83 4.13 -10.50
N ASP A 109 -18.07 3.42 -9.40
CA ASP A 109 -18.71 2.10 -9.33
C ASP A 109 -19.85 2.22 -8.30
N THR A 110 -21.09 2.49 -8.72
CA THR A 110 -22.21 2.82 -7.83
C THR A 110 -22.59 1.67 -6.91
N ASP A 111 -22.62 0.45 -7.42
CA ASP A 111 -23.12 -0.71 -6.67
C ASP A 111 -22.01 -1.51 -5.95
N GLY A 112 -20.74 -1.29 -6.29
CA GLY A 112 -19.57 -1.85 -5.62
C GLY A 112 -19.27 -3.29 -6.06
N ASP A 113 -19.51 -3.61 -7.33
CA ASP A 113 -19.29 -4.93 -7.89
C ASP A 113 -17.91 -5.08 -8.58
N GLY A 114 -17.20 -3.96 -8.78
CA GLY A 114 -15.88 -3.86 -9.41
C GLY A 114 -15.89 -3.40 -10.87
N LEU A 115 -17.06 -3.07 -11.44
CA LEU A 115 -17.20 -2.43 -12.74
C LEU A 115 -17.47 -0.93 -12.59
N LEU A 116 -17.02 -0.13 -13.56
CA LEU A 116 -17.34 1.30 -13.59
C LEU A 116 -18.74 1.48 -14.18
N ASP A 117 -19.56 2.40 -13.67
CA ASP A 117 -20.95 2.53 -14.13
C ASP A 117 -21.04 2.83 -15.64
N GLY A 118 -20.06 3.57 -16.17
CA GLY A 118 -19.90 3.87 -17.59
C GLY A 118 -19.71 2.67 -18.51
N VAL A 119 -19.24 1.51 -18.01
CA VAL A 119 -19.13 0.28 -18.81
C VAL A 119 -20.40 -0.57 -18.79
N GLU A 120 -21.35 -0.26 -17.92
CA GLU A 120 -22.53 -1.07 -17.62
C GLU A 120 -23.79 -0.54 -18.30
N THR A 121 -24.09 -1.10 -19.47
CA THR A 121 -25.11 -0.52 -20.36
C THR A 121 -26.55 -0.97 -20.09
N ASN A 122 -26.75 -1.87 -19.12
CA ASN A 122 -28.02 -2.55 -18.80
C ASN A 122 -28.72 -3.10 -20.05
N THR A 123 -27.93 -3.66 -20.98
CA THR A 123 -28.45 -4.28 -22.21
C THR A 123 -28.76 -5.77 -22.01
N GLY A 124 -28.33 -6.36 -20.90
CA GLY A 124 -28.41 -7.78 -20.57
C GLY A 124 -27.56 -8.64 -21.51
N LYS A 125 -26.45 -8.09 -22.01
CA LYS A 125 -25.55 -8.80 -22.92
C LYS A 125 -24.15 -8.19 -22.94
N VAL A 126 -23.17 -9.01 -22.58
CA VAL A 126 -21.75 -8.67 -22.73
C VAL A 126 -21.38 -8.47 -24.20
N VAL A 127 -20.75 -7.33 -24.49
CA VAL A 127 -20.16 -7.00 -25.79
C VAL A 127 -18.63 -6.97 -25.70
N ASN A 128 -18.07 -6.25 -24.71
CA ASN A 128 -16.64 -6.19 -24.38
C ASN A 128 -16.44 -5.49 -23.02
N GLU A 129 -15.19 -5.24 -22.62
CA GLU A 129 -14.82 -4.58 -21.36
C GLU A 129 -15.38 -3.14 -21.18
N ASN A 130 -15.81 -2.47 -22.25
CA ASN A 130 -16.42 -1.13 -22.20
C ASN A 130 -17.94 -1.16 -22.42
N ASP A 131 -18.53 -2.36 -22.49
CA ASP A 131 -19.97 -2.61 -22.65
C ASP A 131 -20.26 -4.03 -22.13
N THR A 132 -20.29 -4.16 -20.81
CA THR A 132 -20.53 -5.41 -20.07
C THR A 132 -21.99 -5.81 -20.13
N GLY A 133 -22.88 -4.85 -20.36
CA GLY A 133 -24.31 -5.07 -20.48
C GLY A 133 -25.02 -5.38 -19.16
N THR A 134 -24.33 -5.27 -18.04
CA THR A 134 -24.79 -5.40 -16.65
C THR A 134 -25.53 -4.12 -16.21
N ASP A 135 -26.24 -4.16 -15.08
CA ASP A 135 -26.98 -3.01 -14.56
C ASP A 135 -26.17 -2.30 -13.46
N PRO A 136 -25.76 -1.03 -13.64
CA PRO A 136 -24.85 -0.31 -12.74
C PRO A 136 -25.41 0.06 -11.36
N ASN A 137 -26.58 -0.48 -11.01
CA ASN A 137 -27.20 -0.29 -9.71
C ASN A 137 -27.51 -1.64 -9.04
N MET A 138 -26.97 -2.72 -9.59
CA MET A 138 -27.29 -4.09 -9.24
C MET A 138 -26.04 -4.95 -9.34
N VAL A 139 -25.40 -5.09 -8.18
CA VAL A 139 -24.18 -5.87 -7.92
C VAL A 139 -24.09 -7.25 -8.59
N ASP A 140 -25.22 -7.89 -8.86
CA ASP A 140 -25.35 -9.25 -9.40
C ASP A 140 -26.55 -9.24 -10.37
N THR A 141 -26.27 -9.14 -11.66
CA THR A 141 -27.28 -8.87 -12.70
C THR A 141 -28.24 -10.02 -12.91
N ASP A 142 -27.78 -11.26 -12.72
CA ASP A 142 -28.60 -12.45 -12.94
C ASP A 142 -29.13 -13.12 -11.67
N GLU A 143 -28.80 -12.55 -10.51
CA GLU A 143 -29.19 -12.95 -9.16
C GLU A 143 -28.74 -14.38 -8.78
N ASP A 144 -27.60 -14.84 -9.32
CA ASP A 144 -27.06 -16.17 -9.01
C ASP A 144 -26.15 -16.22 -7.77
N GLY A 145 -25.79 -15.05 -7.25
CA GLY A 145 -24.95 -14.84 -6.08
C GLY A 145 -23.49 -14.49 -6.39
N HIS A 146 -23.16 -14.11 -7.62
CA HIS A 146 -21.83 -13.64 -8.04
C HIS A 146 -21.88 -12.20 -8.52
N LYS A 147 -20.85 -11.39 -8.20
CA LYS A 147 -20.75 -10.00 -8.66
C LYS A 147 -20.42 -9.93 -10.15
N ASP A 148 -21.01 -9.02 -10.91
CA ASP A 148 -20.81 -8.99 -12.36
C ASP A 148 -19.34 -8.69 -12.73
N GLY A 149 -18.68 -7.78 -12.01
CA GLY A 149 -17.25 -7.50 -12.17
C GLY A 149 -16.34 -8.72 -11.98
N ARG A 150 -16.70 -9.64 -11.08
CA ARG A 150 -15.97 -10.91 -10.91
C ARG A 150 -16.18 -11.82 -12.13
N GLU A 151 -17.40 -11.91 -12.63
CA GLU A 151 -17.71 -12.75 -13.79
C GLU A 151 -16.95 -12.29 -15.03
N ILE A 152 -16.91 -10.97 -15.27
CA ILE A 152 -16.11 -10.39 -16.35
C ILE A 152 -14.62 -10.72 -16.18
N ASN A 153 -14.06 -10.60 -14.97
CA ASN A 153 -12.67 -10.96 -14.68
C ASN A 153 -12.35 -12.44 -14.89
N LYS A 154 -13.33 -13.34 -14.76
CA LYS A 154 -13.21 -14.78 -15.00
C LYS A 154 -13.61 -15.20 -16.42
N GLU A 155 -13.87 -14.23 -17.30
CA GLU A 155 -14.31 -14.44 -18.68
C GLU A 155 -15.64 -15.23 -18.81
N THR A 156 -16.56 -15.07 -17.85
CA THR A 156 -17.92 -15.65 -17.85
C THR A 156 -19.00 -14.60 -18.13
N ASP A 157 -20.23 -15.02 -18.43
CA ASP A 157 -21.36 -14.14 -18.79
C ASP A 157 -22.23 -13.77 -17.57
N PRO A 158 -22.14 -12.55 -17.00
CA PRO A 158 -22.95 -12.08 -15.85
C PRO A 158 -24.45 -11.91 -16.11
N SER A 159 -24.91 -12.32 -17.29
CA SER A 159 -26.33 -12.36 -17.61
C SER A 159 -26.89 -13.80 -17.71
N ASP A 160 -26.03 -14.81 -17.51
CA ASP A 160 -26.40 -16.22 -17.52
C ASP A 160 -26.04 -16.91 -16.18
N PRO A 161 -27.06 -17.20 -15.33
CA PRO A 161 -26.87 -17.67 -13.94
C PRO A 161 -26.40 -19.14 -13.84
N LEU A 162 -25.84 -19.65 -14.93
CA LEU A 162 -25.30 -21.00 -15.11
C LEU A 162 -23.90 -20.97 -15.74
N ASP A 163 -23.39 -19.80 -16.14
CA ASP A 163 -22.09 -19.64 -16.80
C ASP A 163 -20.96 -19.43 -15.78
N PHE A 164 -21.25 -18.96 -14.57
CA PHE A 164 -20.32 -19.00 -13.45
C PHE A 164 -20.36 -20.36 -12.72
N PRO A 165 -19.22 -21.02 -12.46
CA PRO A 165 -19.21 -22.27 -11.71
C PRO A 165 -19.63 -22.03 -10.26
N ALA A 166 -20.77 -22.62 -9.87
CA ALA A 166 -21.28 -22.60 -8.51
C ALA A 166 -20.17 -22.87 -7.48
N PHE A 167 -20.01 -21.94 -6.54
CA PHE A 167 -19.06 -21.92 -5.42
C PHE A 167 -18.08 -23.10 -5.34
N LEU A 168 -16.80 -22.78 -5.54
CA LEU A 168 -15.69 -23.73 -5.46
C LEU A 168 -15.65 -24.32 -4.03
N GLY A 169 -15.97 -25.61 -3.90
CA GLY A 169 -15.79 -26.37 -2.66
C GLY A 169 -16.87 -26.26 -1.57
N ASP A 170 -16.72 -27.10 -0.54
CA ASP A 170 -17.55 -27.13 0.66
C ASP A 170 -17.12 -26.01 1.64
N LEU A 171 -18.09 -25.38 2.31
CA LEU A 171 -17.82 -24.36 3.32
C LEU A 171 -17.55 -25.01 4.67
N ALA A 172 -16.49 -24.57 5.37
CA ALA A 172 -16.08 -25.12 6.66
C ALA A 172 -17.21 -25.09 7.71
N TYR A 173 -17.95 -23.98 7.75
CA TYR A 173 -19.22 -23.91 8.45
C TYR A 173 -20.13 -22.87 7.79
N ARG A 174 -21.44 -23.06 7.93
CA ARG A 174 -22.50 -22.27 7.31
C ARG A 174 -23.31 -21.53 8.36
N ILE A 175 -23.83 -20.37 7.98
CA ILE A 175 -24.75 -19.55 8.77
C ILE A 175 -25.84 -19.02 7.84
N GLU A 176 -27.09 -19.01 8.29
CA GLU A 176 -28.19 -18.47 7.48
C GLU A 176 -27.91 -17.01 7.07
N GLN A 177 -27.96 -16.72 5.77
CA GLN A 177 -27.77 -15.37 5.24
C GLN A 177 -28.68 -14.35 5.94
N GLY A 178 -28.15 -13.15 6.19
CA GLY A 178 -28.87 -12.09 6.91
C GLY A 178 -28.90 -12.27 8.43
N THR A 179 -28.17 -13.25 8.97
CA THR A 179 -28.02 -13.40 10.42
C THR A 179 -27.29 -12.20 11.02
N LEU A 180 -27.89 -11.57 12.03
CA LEU A 180 -27.28 -10.45 12.74
C LEU A 180 -26.25 -10.93 13.76
N GLY A 181 -25.08 -10.31 13.74
CA GLY A 181 -24.09 -10.42 14.79
C GLY A 181 -24.63 -9.97 16.14
N ASN A 182 -24.08 -10.53 17.21
CA ASN A 182 -24.59 -10.35 18.56
C ASN A 182 -23.54 -9.85 19.56
N GLN A 183 -22.31 -9.59 19.08
CA GLN A 183 -21.19 -9.14 19.89
C GLN A 183 -20.38 -8.07 19.16
N ASN A 184 -19.99 -7.00 19.86
CA ASN A 184 -19.12 -5.95 19.33
C ASN A 184 -17.70 -6.14 19.87
N TYR A 185 -17.13 -7.33 19.72
CA TYR A 185 -15.77 -7.60 20.21
C TYR A 185 -14.77 -7.12 19.16
N THR A 186 -13.76 -6.37 19.60
CA THR A 186 -12.77 -5.74 18.71
C THR A 186 -11.47 -6.51 18.58
N GLY A 187 -11.27 -7.53 19.42
CA GLY A 187 -10.10 -8.38 19.37
C GLY A 187 -10.25 -9.54 18.38
N ALA A 188 -9.23 -10.39 18.30
CA ALA A 188 -9.23 -11.58 17.48
C ALA A 188 -10.14 -12.68 18.04
N LEU A 189 -10.81 -13.41 17.13
CA LEU A 189 -11.69 -14.55 17.43
C LEU A 189 -11.33 -15.73 16.52
N GLY A 190 -11.08 -16.89 17.10
CA GLY A 190 -10.62 -18.07 16.37
C GLY A 190 -11.43 -19.33 16.64
N MET A 191 -11.53 -20.20 15.63
CA MET A 191 -12.07 -21.55 15.76
C MET A 191 -11.04 -22.61 15.39
N ASP A 192 -10.80 -23.53 16.32
CA ASP A 192 -9.83 -24.60 16.16
C ASP A 192 -10.46 -25.81 15.45
N PHE A 193 -9.73 -26.37 14.49
CA PHE A 193 -10.14 -27.56 13.74
C PHE A 193 -8.96 -28.46 13.39
N THR A 194 -9.27 -29.69 13.05
CA THR A 194 -8.32 -30.70 12.55
C THR A 194 -8.68 -31.03 11.11
N VAL A 195 -7.67 -31.13 10.26
CA VAL A 195 -7.78 -31.68 8.90
C VAL A 195 -7.42 -33.16 8.99
N GLU A 196 -8.30 -34.02 8.50
CA GLU A 196 -8.18 -35.48 8.57
C GLU A 196 -7.57 -36.07 7.29
N GLU A 197 -7.80 -35.41 6.15
CA GLU A 197 -7.24 -35.71 4.83
C GLU A 197 -6.92 -34.41 4.11
N PRO A 198 -5.90 -34.36 3.22
CA PRO A 198 -5.45 -33.13 2.61
C PRO A 198 -6.58 -32.39 1.87
N ILE A 199 -6.70 -31.11 2.16
CA ILE A 199 -7.69 -30.24 1.52
C ILE A 199 -6.99 -29.05 0.85
N ARG A 200 -7.57 -28.60 -0.26
CA ARG A 200 -7.20 -27.32 -0.87
C ARG A 200 -8.19 -26.27 -0.39
N ILE A 201 -7.68 -25.20 0.21
CA ILE A 201 -8.44 -24.01 0.57
C ILE A 201 -8.55 -23.15 -0.67
N LEU A 202 -9.77 -22.68 -0.92
CA LEU A 202 -10.10 -21.95 -2.14
C LEU A 202 -10.40 -20.49 -1.79
N GLU A 203 -11.09 -20.26 -0.68
CA GLU A 203 -11.49 -18.93 -0.23
C GLU A 203 -11.36 -18.81 1.29
N LEU A 204 -10.98 -17.64 1.79
CA LEU A 204 -11.20 -17.24 3.18
C LEU A 204 -12.43 -16.33 3.25
N GLY A 205 -13.10 -16.31 4.41
CA GLY A 205 -14.32 -15.56 4.56
C GLY A 205 -14.55 -14.89 5.90
N ALA A 206 -15.08 -13.67 5.87
CA ALA A 206 -15.46 -12.87 7.02
C ALA A 206 -16.98 -12.92 7.25
N PHE A 207 -17.44 -12.97 8.50
CA PHE A 207 -18.86 -12.87 8.84
C PHE A 207 -19.41 -11.47 8.60
N ASP A 208 -20.45 -11.36 7.77
CA ASP A 208 -21.14 -10.10 7.45
C ASP A 208 -22.47 -10.04 8.21
N SER A 209 -22.53 -9.17 9.22
CA SER A 209 -23.68 -9.09 10.12
C SER A 209 -24.89 -8.48 9.43
N GLY A 210 -25.77 -9.36 8.96
CA GLY A 210 -26.99 -8.96 8.26
C GLY A 210 -26.84 -9.01 6.75
N ALA A 211 -25.72 -9.51 6.23
CA ALA A 211 -25.46 -9.68 4.81
C ALA A 211 -25.67 -8.37 4.03
N ASN A 212 -25.12 -7.28 4.57
CA ASN A 212 -25.32 -5.92 4.09
C ASN A 212 -24.00 -5.20 3.77
N GLY A 213 -22.93 -5.98 3.62
CA GLY A 213 -21.58 -5.53 3.31
C GLY A 213 -20.82 -5.13 4.57
N LEU A 214 -19.52 -5.38 4.57
CA LEU A 214 -18.68 -5.10 5.74
C LEU A 214 -18.53 -3.59 5.95
N LYS A 215 -18.78 -3.12 7.18
CA LYS A 215 -18.76 -1.68 7.54
C LYS A 215 -17.44 -1.21 8.13
N ARG A 216 -16.38 -1.98 7.89
CA ARG A 216 -15.02 -1.72 8.35
C ARG A 216 -14.06 -2.80 7.82
N PRO A 217 -12.75 -2.51 7.82
CA PRO A 217 -11.75 -3.53 7.54
C PRO A 217 -11.85 -4.72 8.51
N ILE A 218 -11.90 -5.92 7.94
CA ILE A 218 -11.84 -7.19 8.67
C ILE A 218 -10.68 -8.00 8.11
N THR A 219 -9.86 -8.57 8.99
CA THR A 219 -8.78 -9.47 8.59
C THR A 219 -9.15 -10.90 8.97
N VAL A 220 -8.98 -11.84 8.05
CA VAL A 220 -9.17 -13.28 8.27
C VAL A 220 -7.88 -14.01 7.93
N ALA A 221 -7.35 -14.77 8.87
CA ALA A 221 -6.09 -15.48 8.73
C ALA A 221 -6.23 -16.96 9.08
N MET A 222 -5.63 -17.82 8.25
CA MET A 222 -5.48 -19.24 8.50
C MET A 222 -4.18 -19.50 9.25
N TRP A 223 -4.24 -20.18 10.39
CA TRP A 223 -3.08 -20.47 11.22
C TRP A 223 -2.80 -21.97 11.32
N ALA A 224 -1.53 -22.35 11.18
CA ALA A 224 -1.03 -23.63 11.66
C ALA A 224 -0.95 -23.62 13.19
N ARG A 225 -1.30 -24.75 13.82
CA ARG A 225 -1.29 -24.88 15.27
C ARG A 225 -0.40 -26.05 15.67
N ASN A 226 0.55 -25.81 16.57
CA ASN A 226 1.64 -26.73 16.91
C ASN A 226 1.27 -27.95 17.79
N ASP A 227 -0.01 -28.36 17.78
CA ASP A 227 -0.63 -29.48 18.52
C ASP A 227 0.29 -30.20 19.53
N GLN A 228 0.28 -29.74 20.77
CA GLN A 228 1.13 -30.33 21.82
C GLN A 228 0.54 -31.63 22.39
N GLY A 229 -0.54 -32.14 21.79
CA GLY A 229 -1.16 -33.42 22.12
C GLY A 229 -1.91 -33.42 23.46
N THR A 230 -2.24 -32.24 24.00
CA THR A 230 -3.08 -32.17 25.20
C THR A 230 -4.56 -32.30 24.85
N PRO A 231 -5.36 -33.04 25.63
CA PRO A 231 -6.79 -33.23 25.32
C PRO A 231 -7.64 -31.95 25.35
N ASP A 232 -7.15 -30.86 25.93
CA ASP A 232 -7.84 -29.57 26.04
C ASP A 232 -7.23 -28.46 25.19
N PHE A 233 -6.15 -28.75 24.42
CA PHE A 233 -5.50 -27.84 23.48
C PHE A 233 -5.05 -26.51 24.12
N ALA A 234 -4.93 -26.49 25.44
CA ALA A 234 -4.74 -25.27 26.25
C ALA A 234 -3.31 -24.73 26.22
N ASP A 235 -2.35 -25.57 25.83
CA ASP A 235 -0.95 -25.25 25.63
C ASP A 235 -0.55 -25.12 24.16
N ASP A 236 -1.48 -25.34 23.23
CA ASP A 236 -1.26 -25.10 21.81
C ASP A 236 -1.11 -23.59 21.53
N SER A 237 -0.13 -23.25 20.69
CA SER A 237 0.10 -21.91 20.17
C SER A 237 -0.05 -21.86 18.65
N GLY A 238 -0.18 -20.64 18.12
CA GLY A 238 -0.08 -20.38 16.69
C GLY A 238 1.39 -20.55 16.31
N ASP A 239 1.61 -21.41 15.32
CA ASP A 239 2.95 -21.70 14.80
C ASP A 239 3.27 -20.71 13.67
N GLU A 240 2.33 -20.56 12.75
CA GLU A 240 2.50 -19.79 11.52
C GLU A 240 1.14 -19.32 10.98
N ILE A 241 1.12 -18.13 10.37
CA ILE A 241 0.04 -17.69 9.48
C ILE A 241 0.31 -18.28 8.10
N LEU A 242 -0.56 -19.17 7.64
CA LEU A 242 -0.42 -19.83 6.35
C LEU A 242 -0.98 -18.99 5.20
N GLU A 243 -1.99 -18.17 5.49
CA GLU A 243 -2.64 -17.29 4.53
C GLU A 243 -3.44 -16.23 5.27
N GLU A 244 -3.52 -15.03 4.71
CA GLU A 244 -4.27 -13.92 5.29
C GLU A 244 -4.96 -13.10 4.20
N VAL A 245 -6.22 -12.77 4.45
CA VAL A 245 -7.02 -11.90 3.58
C VAL A 245 -7.54 -10.73 4.39
N GLN A 246 -7.38 -9.54 3.82
CA GLN A 246 -8.02 -8.32 4.31
C GLN A 246 -9.25 -7.99 3.46
N PHE A 247 -10.38 -7.83 4.13
CA PHE A 247 -11.63 -7.36 3.55
C PHE A 247 -11.74 -5.86 3.78
N LEU A 248 -11.94 -5.10 2.72
CA LEU A 248 -12.15 -3.64 2.74
C LEU A 248 -13.58 -3.30 2.33
N GLU A 249 -14.03 -2.05 2.46
CA GLU A 249 -15.42 -1.69 2.10
C GLU A 249 -15.63 -1.73 0.58
N GLU A 250 -14.60 -1.36 -0.16
CA GLU A 250 -14.49 -1.39 -1.61
C GLU A 250 -14.15 -2.77 -2.20
N ASN A 251 -13.65 -3.69 -1.37
CA ASN A 251 -13.32 -5.06 -1.76
C ASN A 251 -13.71 -6.01 -0.63
N ASP A 252 -15.02 -6.11 -0.39
CA ASP A 252 -15.56 -6.83 0.75
C ASP A 252 -15.84 -8.29 0.44
N GLY A 253 -15.54 -8.80 -0.75
CA GLY A 253 -15.75 -10.21 -1.16
C GLY A 253 -17.18 -10.60 -1.55
N GLU A 254 -17.34 -11.83 -2.01
CA GLU A 254 -18.62 -12.40 -2.45
C GLU A 254 -19.47 -12.86 -1.27
N LEU A 255 -20.76 -12.51 -1.28
CA LEU A 255 -21.65 -12.94 -0.23
C LEU A 255 -22.06 -14.42 -0.42
N ARG A 256 -21.56 -15.28 0.45
CA ARG A 256 -21.94 -16.68 0.56
C ARG A 256 -22.49 -16.96 1.95
N ASP A 257 -23.75 -17.39 2.02
CA ASP A 257 -24.42 -17.62 3.30
C ASP A 257 -24.41 -16.30 4.14
N ALA A 258 -23.85 -16.26 5.34
CA ALA A 258 -23.66 -15.00 6.09
C ALA A 258 -22.20 -14.54 6.11
N HIS A 259 -21.42 -14.95 5.11
CA HIS A 259 -20.01 -14.65 5.01
C HIS A 259 -19.70 -13.95 3.70
N ARG A 260 -18.78 -13.01 3.75
CA ARG A 260 -18.10 -12.54 2.57
C ARG A 260 -16.88 -13.40 2.29
N MET A 261 -16.63 -13.76 1.04
CA MET A 261 -15.60 -14.71 0.64
C MET A 261 -14.67 -14.08 -0.40
N ILE A 262 -13.37 -14.20 -0.20
CA ILE A 262 -12.34 -13.80 -1.18
C ILE A 262 -11.55 -15.05 -1.55
N GLU A 263 -11.36 -15.24 -2.86
CA GLU A 263 -10.57 -16.34 -3.41
C GLU A 263 -9.09 -16.08 -3.16
N LEU A 264 -8.33 -17.14 -2.90
CA LEU A 264 -6.89 -17.05 -2.71
C LEU A 264 -6.18 -17.00 -4.06
N ASP A 265 -5.19 -16.11 -4.19
CA ASP A 265 -4.35 -16.02 -5.40
C ASP A 265 -3.40 -17.22 -5.56
N SER A 266 -3.19 -17.97 -4.47
CA SER A 266 -2.30 -19.13 -4.43
C SER A 266 -3.01 -20.36 -3.88
N ASP A 267 -2.60 -21.56 -4.35
CA ASP A 267 -3.11 -22.82 -3.82
C ASP A 267 -2.66 -23.00 -2.37
N LEU A 268 -3.53 -22.75 -1.39
CA LEU A 268 -3.27 -23.12 0.00
C LEU A 268 -3.74 -24.57 0.24
N ILE A 269 -2.80 -25.48 0.50
CA ILE A 269 -3.11 -26.87 0.83
C ILE A 269 -2.88 -27.11 2.32
N LEU A 270 -3.92 -27.55 3.02
CA LEU A 270 -3.81 -28.00 4.40
C LEU A 270 -3.68 -29.52 4.40
N GLU A 271 -2.51 -29.98 4.82
CA GLU A 271 -2.24 -31.38 5.11
C GLU A 271 -3.00 -31.86 6.36
N ALA A 272 -2.99 -33.17 6.60
CA ALA A 272 -3.58 -33.70 7.83
C ALA A 272 -2.88 -33.09 9.07
N GLY A 273 -3.61 -32.37 9.92
CA GLY A 273 -3.01 -31.53 10.95
C GLY A 273 -3.98 -30.69 11.77
N SER A 274 -3.44 -29.87 12.66
CA SER A 274 -4.19 -28.98 13.53
C SER A 274 -4.08 -27.53 13.07
N TYR A 275 -5.22 -26.85 12.94
CA TYR A 275 -5.31 -25.51 12.38
C TYR A 275 -6.29 -24.64 13.17
N THR A 276 -6.24 -23.33 12.93
CA THR A 276 -7.20 -22.37 13.49
C THR A 276 -7.48 -21.28 12.47
N ILE A 277 -8.77 -21.03 12.21
CA ILE A 277 -9.19 -19.86 11.42
C ILE A 277 -9.49 -18.71 12.38
N ILE A 278 -8.85 -17.56 12.16
CA ILE A 278 -8.94 -16.38 13.04
C ILE A 278 -9.49 -15.21 12.24
N ALA A 279 -10.37 -14.43 12.84
CA ALA A 279 -10.78 -13.14 12.29
C ALA A 279 -10.71 -12.02 13.33
N SER A 280 -10.30 -10.83 12.91
CA SER A 280 -10.14 -9.63 13.73
C SER A 280 -10.66 -8.37 13.01
N GLY A 281 -10.84 -7.26 13.74
CA GLY A 281 -11.34 -5.99 13.17
C GLY A 281 -12.81 -5.68 13.45
N TYR A 282 -13.60 -6.64 13.95
CA TYR A 282 -15.01 -6.45 14.29
C TYR A 282 -15.24 -5.35 15.35
N GLY A 283 -16.49 -4.92 15.56
CA GLY A 283 -16.79 -3.98 16.64
C GLY A 283 -18.13 -3.29 16.53
N VAL A 284 -18.19 -2.04 16.98
CA VAL A 284 -19.42 -1.24 16.88
C VAL A 284 -19.65 -0.89 15.41
N GLY A 285 -20.77 -1.32 14.84
CA GLY A 285 -21.11 -1.10 13.43
C GLY A 285 -21.06 -2.40 12.62
N GLU A 286 -20.11 -3.27 12.95
CA GLU A 286 -19.95 -4.60 12.35
C GLU A 286 -19.77 -5.65 13.46
N PRO A 287 -20.86 -6.15 14.07
CA PRO A 287 -20.79 -7.09 15.17
C PRO A 287 -20.46 -8.51 14.70
N ASN A 288 -19.53 -9.18 15.38
CA ASN A 288 -19.29 -10.60 15.19
C ASN A 288 -20.41 -11.45 15.85
N GLY A 289 -20.48 -12.74 15.51
CA GLY A 289 -21.35 -13.69 16.19
C GLY A 289 -20.63 -14.56 17.21
N ASN A 290 -21.36 -15.02 18.23
CA ASN A 290 -20.90 -16.00 19.22
C ASN A 290 -21.99 -17.03 19.57
N VAL A 291 -21.75 -17.88 20.57
CA VAL A 291 -22.73 -18.89 21.03
C VAL A 291 -24.09 -18.28 21.30
N GLY A 292 -25.04 -18.63 20.43
CA GLY A 292 -26.39 -18.08 20.41
C GLY A 292 -26.80 -17.53 19.05
N THR A 293 -25.85 -17.33 18.12
CA THR A 293 -26.12 -17.04 16.72
C THR A 293 -26.99 -18.16 16.11
N PRO A 294 -28.24 -17.87 15.70
CA PRO A 294 -29.11 -18.87 15.10
C PRO A 294 -28.55 -19.41 13.78
N GLY A 295 -28.79 -20.68 13.49
CA GLY A 295 -28.54 -21.23 12.15
C GLY A 295 -27.11 -21.65 11.83
N MET A 296 -26.15 -21.56 12.77
CA MET A 296 -24.78 -22.00 12.52
C MET A 296 -24.64 -23.53 12.54
N SER A 297 -24.08 -24.11 11.47
CA SER A 297 -23.76 -25.54 11.32
C SER A 297 -22.37 -25.72 10.72
N VAL A 298 -21.57 -26.65 11.25
CA VAL A 298 -20.28 -27.02 10.64
C VAL A 298 -20.48 -27.92 9.42
N SER A 299 -19.45 -28.04 8.57
CA SER A 299 -19.43 -28.95 7.44
C SER A 299 -19.75 -30.39 7.87
N ASP A 300 -20.48 -31.12 7.02
CA ASP A 300 -20.75 -32.55 7.16
C ASP A 300 -19.64 -33.41 6.49
N SER A 301 -18.58 -32.78 5.97
CA SER A 301 -17.42 -33.48 5.38
C SER A 301 -16.64 -34.25 6.45
N ASP A 302 -16.16 -35.45 6.10
CA ASP A 302 -15.26 -36.22 6.96
C ASP A 302 -13.80 -35.68 6.91
N ALA A 303 -13.51 -34.72 6.04
CA ALA A 303 -12.16 -34.18 5.82
C ALA A 303 -11.70 -33.16 6.88
N ILE A 304 -12.64 -32.50 7.58
CA ILE A 304 -12.32 -31.58 8.67
C ILE A 304 -13.20 -31.83 9.90
N THR A 305 -12.60 -31.69 11.08
CA THR A 305 -13.29 -31.81 12.38
C THR A 305 -13.00 -30.59 13.24
N PHE A 306 -14.01 -29.76 13.51
CA PHE A 306 -13.89 -28.71 14.54
C PHE A 306 -13.80 -29.33 15.94
N VAL A 307 -12.82 -28.92 16.74
CA VAL A 307 -12.49 -29.61 17.99
C VAL A 307 -13.15 -29.00 19.24
N GLY A 308 -13.85 -27.86 19.12
CA GLY A 308 -14.54 -27.22 20.25
C GLY A 308 -13.66 -26.33 21.12
N GLY A 309 -12.37 -26.23 20.79
CA GLY A 309 -11.51 -25.14 21.21
C GLY A 309 -11.83 -23.90 20.39
N SER A 310 -12.03 -22.77 21.04
CA SER A 310 -12.17 -21.49 20.37
C SER A 310 -11.38 -20.45 21.12
N ARG A 311 -10.77 -19.53 20.39
CA ARG A 311 -9.76 -18.61 20.92
C ARG A 311 -10.22 -17.18 20.83
N PHE A 312 -9.80 -16.35 21.78
CA PHE A 312 -10.01 -14.92 21.72
C PHE A 312 -8.85 -14.15 22.37
N GLY A 313 -8.64 -12.91 21.96
CA GLY A 313 -7.58 -12.06 22.48
C GLY A 313 -7.79 -10.61 22.07
N ASP A 314 -7.35 -9.68 22.90
CA ASP A 314 -7.54 -8.25 22.65
C ASP A 314 -6.59 -7.71 21.56
N ASP A 315 -5.51 -8.43 21.27
CA ASP A 315 -4.59 -8.16 20.17
C ASP A 315 -5.19 -8.66 18.85
N THR A 316 -5.20 -7.80 17.84
CA THR A 316 -5.78 -8.08 16.52
C THR A 316 -4.79 -8.70 15.53
N VAL A 317 -3.49 -8.67 15.86
CA VAL A 317 -2.39 -9.11 14.99
C VAL A 317 -1.70 -10.34 15.58
N ALA A 318 -1.71 -10.50 16.91
CA ALA A 318 -1.07 -11.63 17.58
C ALA A 318 -2.01 -12.84 17.78
N TRP A 319 -1.42 -14.03 17.98
CA TRP A 319 -2.14 -15.26 18.33
C TRP A 319 -3.00 -15.08 19.60
N PRO A 320 -4.32 -15.34 19.53
CA PRO A 320 -5.21 -15.25 20.68
C PRO A 320 -4.98 -16.41 21.67
N THR A 321 -4.40 -16.09 22.82
CA THR A 321 -4.00 -17.07 23.85
C THR A 321 -5.12 -17.49 24.81
N LEU A 322 -6.25 -16.76 24.86
CA LEU A 322 -7.34 -17.12 25.76
C LEU A 322 -8.27 -18.12 25.10
N ILE A 323 -8.43 -19.28 25.74
CA ILE A 323 -9.35 -20.32 25.27
C ILE A 323 -10.73 -20.17 25.93
N ASP A 324 -11.77 -20.21 25.10
CA ASP A 324 -13.16 -20.36 25.51
C ASP A 324 -13.66 -21.77 25.17
N GLY A 325 -13.96 -22.56 26.19
CA GLY A 325 -14.54 -23.88 26.01
C GLY A 325 -16.02 -23.79 25.63
N GLY A 326 -16.41 -24.41 24.51
CA GLY A 326 -17.76 -24.30 23.97
C GLY A 326 -18.16 -25.42 23.01
N PRO A 327 -19.29 -25.26 22.29
CA PRO A 327 -19.55 -26.09 21.11
C PRO A 327 -18.51 -25.78 20.02
N VAL A 328 -18.34 -26.72 19.10
CA VAL A 328 -17.38 -26.67 17.97
C VAL A 328 -17.51 -25.43 17.09
N ASN A 329 -18.67 -24.77 17.13
CA ASN A 329 -18.99 -23.55 16.44
C ASN A 329 -19.23 -22.43 17.47
N ARG A 330 -18.19 -21.98 18.17
CA ARG A 330 -18.33 -20.98 19.24
C ARG A 330 -18.51 -19.56 18.68
N TYR A 331 -17.70 -19.20 17.69
CA TYR A 331 -17.61 -17.85 17.14
C TYR A 331 -17.97 -17.88 15.65
N ALA A 332 -18.79 -16.92 15.22
CA ALA A 332 -19.05 -16.67 13.82
C ALA A 332 -18.27 -15.40 13.46
N ALA A 333 -17.05 -15.58 12.97
CA ALA A 333 -16.13 -14.49 12.67
C ALA A 333 -15.34 -14.75 11.38
N GLY A 334 -14.62 -15.87 11.28
CA GLY A 334 -13.87 -16.26 10.07
C GLY A 334 -14.18 -17.68 9.63
N THR A 335 -14.41 -17.90 8.33
CA THR A 335 -14.67 -19.19 7.68
C THR A 335 -13.73 -19.40 6.48
N PHE A 336 -13.85 -20.54 5.81
CA PHE A 336 -13.13 -20.85 4.58
C PHE A 336 -13.91 -21.86 3.72
N SER A 337 -13.68 -21.86 2.41
CA SER A 337 -14.14 -22.92 1.51
C SER A 337 -12.98 -23.83 1.11
N PHE A 338 -13.29 -25.10 0.87
CA PHE A 338 -12.27 -26.10 0.58
C PHE A 338 -12.79 -27.21 -0.32
N GLU A 339 -11.88 -27.89 -1.00
CA GLU A 339 -12.12 -29.17 -1.64
C GLU A 339 -11.17 -30.24 -1.13
N ILE A 340 -11.62 -31.50 -1.20
CA ILE A 340 -10.77 -32.64 -0.88
C ILE A 340 -9.86 -32.90 -2.06
N VAL A 341 -8.56 -32.96 -1.80
CA VAL A 341 -7.56 -33.30 -2.81
C VAL A 341 -7.65 -34.80 -3.06
N SER A 342 -8.08 -35.24 -4.25
CA SER A 342 -8.39 -36.65 -4.53
C SER A 342 -7.20 -37.45 -5.08
N ASP A 343 -6.94 -38.61 -4.45
CA ASP A 343 -6.12 -39.80 -4.79
C ASP A 343 -4.69 -39.59 -5.35
N ASP A 344 -3.73 -40.18 -4.62
CA ASP A 344 -2.45 -40.70 -5.12
C ASP A 344 -2.74 -42.01 -5.89
N GLU A 345 -2.90 -41.93 -7.22
CA GLU A 345 -3.41 -43.00 -8.09
C GLU A 345 -2.47 -44.22 -8.07
N ASP A 346 -1.17 -44.01 -7.89
CA ASP A 346 -0.16 -45.06 -7.95
C ASP A 346 0.39 -45.53 -6.58
N ASN A 347 -0.05 -44.84 -5.51
CA ASN A 347 0.27 -45.08 -4.10
C ASN A 347 1.76 -44.98 -3.78
N ASP A 348 2.44 -44.01 -4.39
CA ASP A 348 3.86 -43.77 -4.20
C ASP A 348 4.18 -42.74 -3.10
N GLY A 349 3.15 -42.05 -2.59
CA GLY A 349 3.25 -41.05 -1.54
C GLY A 349 3.18 -39.61 -2.04
N ILE A 350 3.12 -39.38 -3.35
CA ILE A 350 2.93 -38.07 -3.96
C ILE A 350 1.52 -38.02 -4.57
N PRO A 351 0.71 -36.97 -4.30
CA PRO A 351 -0.61 -36.87 -4.92
C PRO A 351 -0.55 -36.45 -6.40
N ASP A 352 -1.42 -37.04 -7.22
CA ASP A 352 -1.51 -36.79 -8.68
C ASP A 352 -1.52 -35.31 -9.08
N PHE A 353 -2.15 -34.43 -8.29
CA PHE A 353 -2.20 -33.00 -8.60
C PHE A 353 -0.82 -32.34 -8.54
N TRP A 354 0.04 -32.77 -7.61
CA TRP A 354 1.37 -32.22 -7.41
C TRP A 354 2.29 -32.71 -8.53
N GLU A 355 2.16 -33.99 -8.88
CA GLU A 355 2.79 -34.61 -10.04
C GLU A 355 2.43 -33.89 -11.36
N GLU A 356 1.14 -33.58 -11.58
CA GLU A 356 0.69 -32.84 -12.76
C GLU A 356 1.23 -31.41 -12.78
N LYS A 357 1.23 -30.71 -11.63
CA LYS A 357 1.69 -29.32 -11.49
C LYS A 357 3.15 -29.16 -11.86
N TYR A 358 4.01 -30.03 -11.35
CA TYR A 358 5.46 -29.95 -11.55
C TYR A 358 5.97 -30.85 -12.69
N GLY A 359 5.10 -31.67 -13.27
CA GLY A 359 5.46 -32.59 -14.35
C GLY A 359 6.43 -33.68 -13.90
N VAL A 360 6.29 -34.14 -12.66
CA VAL A 360 7.11 -35.16 -11.99
C VAL A 360 6.25 -36.38 -11.67
N ASP A 361 6.80 -37.59 -11.81
CA ASP A 361 6.09 -38.89 -11.74
C ASP A 361 6.99 -39.98 -11.12
N ASP A 362 8.15 -39.58 -10.56
CA ASP A 362 9.12 -40.47 -9.95
C ASP A 362 9.43 -39.93 -8.56
N PRO A 363 9.00 -40.57 -7.47
CA PRO A 363 9.11 -40.01 -6.13
C PRO A 363 10.56 -39.93 -5.65
N GLU A 364 11.47 -40.67 -6.31
CA GLU A 364 12.91 -40.64 -6.05
C GLU A 364 13.68 -39.75 -7.04
N GLY A 365 12.98 -39.00 -7.89
CA GLY A 365 13.55 -37.98 -8.76
C GLY A 365 14.06 -36.77 -7.97
N ASP A 366 15.10 -36.11 -8.47
CA ASP A 366 15.70 -34.89 -7.92
C ASP A 366 15.99 -33.98 -9.14
N PRO A 367 14.98 -33.26 -9.66
CA PRO A 367 15.09 -32.58 -10.96
C PRO A 367 16.01 -31.35 -10.91
N ASP A 368 16.06 -30.63 -9.80
CA ASP A 368 16.85 -29.41 -9.62
C ASP A 368 18.24 -29.63 -9.00
N ASN A 369 18.51 -30.84 -8.47
CA ASN A 369 19.78 -31.30 -7.92
C ASN A 369 20.21 -30.56 -6.63
N ASP A 370 19.25 -30.18 -5.80
CA ASP A 370 19.50 -29.60 -4.48
C ASP A 370 19.77 -30.68 -3.39
N GLY A 371 19.42 -31.94 -3.71
CA GLY A 371 19.64 -33.10 -2.85
C GLY A 371 18.39 -33.63 -2.14
N LEU A 372 17.21 -33.08 -2.41
CA LEU A 372 15.91 -33.61 -2.02
C LEU A 372 15.29 -34.43 -3.16
N THR A 373 14.54 -35.47 -2.81
CA THR A 373 13.71 -36.21 -3.77
C THR A 373 12.33 -35.57 -3.89
N ASN A 374 11.64 -35.75 -5.02
CA ASN A 374 10.28 -35.25 -5.23
C ASN A 374 9.33 -35.55 -4.05
N LEU A 375 9.44 -36.73 -3.44
CA LEU A 375 8.66 -37.08 -2.25
C LEU A 375 9.09 -36.27 -1.01
N GLU A 376 10.40 -36.11 -0.79
CA GLU A 376 10.93 -35.28 0.30
C GLU A 376 10.56 -33.80 0.10
N GLU A 377 10.47 -33.34 -1.14
CA GLU A 377 10.05 -31.98 -1.49
C GLU A 377 8.56 -31.78 -1.28
N TYR A 378 7.74 -32.74 -1.68
CA TYR A 378 6.32 -32.75 -1.34
C TYR A 378 6.12 -32.71 0.18
N GLU A 379 6.83 -33.55 0.94
CA GLU A 379 6.77 -33.58 2.41
C GLU A 379 7.31 -32.29 3.07
N SER A 380 8.27 -31.61 2.43
CA SER A 380 8.90 -30.39 2.92
C SER A 380 8.29 -29.10 2.37
N ARG A 381 7.26 -29.22 1.51
CA ARG A 381 6.55 -28.11 0.83
C ARG A 381 7.46 -27.26 -0.06
N THR A 382 8.45 -27.87 -0.69
CA THR A 382 9.39 -27.24 -1.62
C THR A 382 9.06 -27.58 -3.07
N LYS A 383 9.77 -26.98 -4.02
CA LYS A 383 9.49 -27.03 -5.44
C LYS A 383 10.52 -27.91 -6.16
N PRO A 384 10.11 -29.02 -6.81
CA PRO A 384 11.00 -29.99 -7.47
C PRO A 384 11.76 -29.45 -8.67
N ASP A 385 11.44 -28.26 -9.13
CA ASP A 385 12.12 -27.57 -10.21
C ASP A 385 12.88 -26.31 -9.75
N ASN A 386 12.97 -26.05 -8.45
CA ASN A 386 13.62 -24.86 -7.89
C ASN A 386 14.29 -25.12 -6.53
N LYS A 387 15.61 -25.26 -6.59
CA LYS A 387 16.54 -25.57 -5.50
C LYS A 387 16.60 -24.59 -4.30
N ASP A 388 15.82 -23.53 -4.32
CA ASP A 388 15.75 -22.42 -3.36
C ASP A 388 14.32 -21.89 -3.43
N SER A 389 13.42 -22.64 -2.80
CA SER A 389 11.97 -22.59 -3.02
C SER A 389 11.35 -21.28 -2.59
N ASP A 390 11.84 -20.72 -1.48
CA ASP A 390 11.40 -19.44 -0.94
C ASP A 390 12.23 -18.25 -1.44
N GLY A 391 13.46 -18.45 -1.94
CA GLY A 391 14.28 -17.41 -2.54
C GLY A 391 15.04 -16.56 -1.52
N ASP A 392 15.48 -17.15 -0.42
CA ASP A 392 16.23 -16.50 0.67
C ASP A 392 17.77 -16.56 0.46
N GLY A 393 18.21 -17.41 -0.47
CA GLY A 393 19.61 -17.60 -0.84
C GLY A 393 20.29 -18.84 -0.23
N LEU A 394 19.57 -19.66 0.52
CA LEU A 394 19.93 -21.01 0.92
C LEU A 394 19.30 -22.02 -0.08
N GLU A 395 19.68 -23.30 -0.02
CA GLU A 395 19.06 -24.31 -0.90
C GLU A 395 18.23 -25.25 -0.02
N ASP A 396 17.08 -25.71 -0.50
CA ASP A 396 16.10 -26.43 0.31
C ASP A 396 16.72 -27.64 1.04
N GLY A 397 17.51 -28.44 0.33
CA GLY A 397 18.27 -29.55 0.92
C GLY A 397 19.29 -29.15 1.99
N ASN A 398 19.90 -27.96 1.88
CA ASN A 398 20.80 -27.41 2.90
C ASN A 398 20.02 -26.95 4.14
N GLU A 399 18.85 -26.36 3.97
CA GLU A 399 17.95 -25.92 5.04
C GLU A 399 17.45 -27.08 5.88
N ILE A 400 16.92 -28.12 5.23
CA ILE A 400 16.49 -29.35 5.91
C ILE A 400 17.65 -29.98 6.69
N THR A 401 18.87 -29.94 6.14
CA THR A 401 20.07 -30.43 6.83
C THR A 401 20.45 -29.57 8.04
N ALA A 402 20.21 -28.25 7.96
CA ALA A 402 20.45 -27.30 9.04
C ALA A 402 19.32 -27.30 10.09
N GLY A 403 18.16 -27.87 9.79
CA GLY A 403 16.98 -27.87 10.65
C GLY A 403 16.13 -26.61 10.52
N LEU A 404 16.22 -25.95 9.36
CA LEU A 404 15.49 -24.75 8.96
C LEU A 404 14.27 -25.12 8.11
N ASN A 405 13.43 -24.14 7.78
CA ASN A 405 12.22 -24.35 6.98
C ASN A 405 12.41 -23.86 5.52
N PRO A 406 12.61 -24.76 4.55
CA PRO A 406 12.91 -24.41 3.15
C PRO A 406 11.76 -23.76 2.36
N ALA A 407 10.58 -23.64 2.97
CA ALA A 407 9.44 -22.94 2.39
C ALA A 407 9.28 -21.52 2.96
N ARG A 408 10.15 -21.10 3.88
CA ARG A 408 10.08 -19.82 4.59
C ARG A 408 11.44 -19.14 4.64
N LYS A 409 11.50 -17.98 3.99
CA LYS A 409 12.72 -17.16 3.96
C LYS A 409 13.30 -16.84 5.33
N ASP A 410 12.47 -16.82 6.36
CA ASP A 410 12.77 -16.44 7.74
C ASP A 410 12.10 -17.48 8.66
N THR A 411 12.91 -18.44 9.12
CA THR A 411 12.47 -19.62 9.87
C THR A 411 11.93 -19.26 11.25
N ASP A 412 12.53 -18.30 11.94
CA ASP A 412 12.13 -17.92 13.30
C ASP A 412 11.23 -16.67 13.39
N GLY A 413 11.04 -15.98 12.25
CA GLY A 413 10.03 -14.94 12.03
C GLY A 413 10.42 -13.59 12.63
N ASP A 414 11.70 -13.27 12.68
CA ASP A 414 12.23 -12.10 13.36
C ASP A 414 12.51 -10.89 12.45
N GLY A 415 12.34 -11.10 11.14
CA GLY A 415 12.51 -10.11 10.09
C GLY A 415 13.82 -10.23 9.30
N LEU A 416 14.70 -11.17 9.65
CA LEU A 416 15.94 -11.47 8.93
C LEU A 416 15.83 -12.83 8.23
N ALA A 417 16.23 -12.91 6.96
CA ALA A 417 16.15 -14.19 6.24
C ALA A 417 17.25 -15.17 6.65
N ASP A 418 17.00 -16.48 6.64
CA ASP A 418 17.94 -17.50 7.14
C ASP A 418 19.30 -17.43 6.42
N GLY A 419 19.28 -17.23 5.10
CA GLY A 419 20.46 -17.02 4.28
C GLY A 419 21.25 -15.77 4.70
N GLN A 420 20.57 -14.71 5.13
CA GLN A 420 21.20 -13.48 5.66
C GLN A 420 21.77 -13.71 7.06
N GLU A 421 21.04 -14.40 7.91
CA GLU A 421 21.44 -14.73 9.27
C GLU A 421 22.71 -15.57 9.31
N ILE A 422 22.79 -16.63 8.49
CA ILE A 422 24.01 -17.43 8.34
C ILE A 422 25.19 -16.56 7.88
N ALA A 423 24.94 -15.58 7.00
CA ALA A 423 25.97 -14.66 6.52
C ALA A 423 26.43 -13.66 7.61
N GLN A 424 25.51 -13.23 8.48
CA GLN A 424 25.77 -12.33 9.61
C GLN A 424 26.31 -13.05 10.85
N GLY A 425 26.13 -14.37 10.92
CA GLY A 425 26.59 -15.22 12.01
C GLY A 425 25.59 -15.35 13.16
N THR A 426 24.34 -14.93 12.98
CA THR A 426 23.21 -15.17 13.88
C THR A 426 22.71 -16.62 13.74
N ASP A 427 21.77 -17.03 14.59
CA ASP A 427 21.22 -18.38 14.66
C ASP A 427 19.79 -18.38 14.09
N PRO A 428 19.56 -18.88 12.86
CA PRO A 428 18.24 -18.79 12.17
C PRO A 428 17.09 -19.60 12.78
N THR A 429 17.30 -20.10 14.00
CA THR A 429 16.29 -20.80 14.79
C THR A 429 15.97 -20.06 16.08
N LYS A 430 16.48 -18.84 16.22
CA LYS A 430 16.33 -17.97 17.37
C LYS A 430 16.13 -16.54 16.91
N SER A 431 14.91 -16.08 17.10
CA SER A 431 14.48 -14.70 16.91
C SER A 431 15.17 -13.66 17.82
N ASP A 432 16.27 -14.01 18.50
CA ASP A 432 17.10 -13.22 19.43
C ASP A 432 18.30 -14.14 19.77
N THR A 433 19.35 -14.05 18.95
CA THR A 433 20.50 -14.96 19.01
C THR A 433 21.22 -14.87 20.34
N ASP A 434 21.36 -13.66 20.90
CA ASP A 434 22.20 -13.40 22.06
C ASP A 434 21.42 -13.30 23.40
N ASN A 435 20.08 -13.29 23.30
CA ASN A 435 19.09 -13.33 24.38
C ASN A 435 19.04 -12.07 25.24
N ASP A 436 19.17 -10.90 24.62
CA ASP A 436 19.05 -9.62 25.32
C ASP A 436 17.66 -8.97 25.26
N GLY A 437 16.77 -9.56 24.45
CA GLY A 437 15.36 -9.20 24.33
C GLY A 437 15.01 -8.38 23.08
N ILE A 438 15.95 -8.20 22.15
CA ILE A 438 15.73 -7.61 20.82
C ILE A 438 15.86 -8.72 19.78
N ALA A 439 14.98 -8.70 18.77
CA ALA A 439 15.05 -9.67 17.67
C ALA A 439 16.16 -9.32 16.67
N ASP A 440 16.84 -10.31 16.08
CA ASP A 440 18.03 -10.09 15.27
C ASP A 440 17.71 -9.25 14.02
N GLY A 441 16.54 -9.44 13.41
CA GLY A 441 16.05 -8.62 12.30
C GLY A 441 15.85 -7.12 12.62
N ILE A 442 15.83 -6.75 13.90
CA ILE A 442 15.71 -5.37 14.38
C ILE A 442 16.97 -4.93 15.15
N ASP A 443 17.74 -5.88 15.67
CA ASP A 443 18.94 -5.64 16.45
C ASP A 443 20.09 -5.18 15.53
N LEU A 444 20.73 -4.08 15.92
CA LEU A 444 21.87 -3.53 15.20
C LEU A 444 23.19 -4.22 15.59
N ASP A 445 23.23 -4.97 16.70
CA ASP A 445 24.34 -5.82 17.10
C ASP A 445 23.83 -7.17 17.67
N PRO A 446 23.25 -8.04 16.82
CA PRO A 446 22.53 -9.28 17.22
C PRO A 446 23.41 -10.36 17.87
N LEU A 447 24.66 -10.03 18.20
CA LEU A 447 25.64 -10.91 18.82
C LEU A 447 26.25 -10.31 20.11
N ASP A 448 25.83 -9.11 20.53
CA ASP A 448 26.24 -8.46 21.80
C ASP A 448 25.10 -8.40 22.83
N PRO A 449 25.04 -9.35 23.79
CA PRO A 449 23.93 -9.48 24.74
C PRO A 449 23.93 -8.43 25.85
N THR A 450 24.62 -7.31 25.63
CA THR A 450 24.72 -6.18 26.54
C THR A 450 23.89 -4.98 26.10
N VAL A 451 23.23 -5.06 24.94
CA VAL A 451 22.12 -4.16 24.59
C VAL A 451 20.92 -4.50 25.51
N ASN A 452 20.13 -3.51 25.93
CA ASN A 452 19.06 -3.69 26.92
C ASN A 452 17.97 -2.65 26.69
N VAL A 453 16.73 -3.08 26.51
CA VAL A 453 15.58 -2.21 26.27
C VAL A 453 15.19 -1.37 27.50
N ASP A 454 15.59 -0.10 27.52
CA ASP A 454 14.93 1.00 28.26
C ASP A 454 14.62 2.17 27.30
N SER A 455 14.27 1.85 26.05
CA SER A 455 14.07 2.81 24.97
C SER A 455 12.63 3.30 24.93
N GLY A 456 12.43 4.57 25.26
CA GLY A 456 11.17 5.24 24.93
C GLY A 456 10.93 5.38 23.42
N THR A 457 11.96 5.16 22.58
CA THR A 457 11.86 5.26 21.12
C THR A 457 10.96 4.16 20.55
N LYS A 458 9.90 4.55 19.85
CA LYS A 458 9.00 3.65 19.12
C LYS A 458 8.88 4.10 17.67
N VAL A 459 9.33 3.26 16.75
CA VAL A 459 9.14 3.46 15.32
C VAL A 459 7.76 2.94 14.93
N LEU A 460 6.94 3.78 14.29
CA LEU A 460 5.58 3.46 13.84
C LEU A 460 5.53 3.22 12.34
N ALA A 461 6.40 3.89 11.58
CA ALA A 461 6.60 3.67 10.16
C ALA A 461 8.10 3.84 9.83
N GLY A 462 8.62 3.00 8.93
CA GLY A 462 10.03 3.01 8.53
C GLY A 462 10.97 2.35 9.55
N LYS A 463 12.22 2.81 9.56
CA LYS A 463 13.30 2.31 10.43
C LYS A 463 14.21 3.42 10.91
N VAL A 464 14.80 3.23 12.09
CA VAL A 464 15.88 4.07 12.62
C VAL A 464 17.10 3.17 12.79
N MET A 465 18.23 3.56 12.22
CA MET A 465 19.47 2.79 12.29
C MET A 465 20.67 3.67 12.54
N THR A 466 21.73 3.11 13.13
CA THR A 466 23.03 3.77 13.20
C THR A 466 23.86 3.45 11.96
N PHE A 467 24.69 4.39 11.53
CA PHE A 467 25.64 4.18 10.44
C PHE A 467 27.05 4.65 10.81
N SER A 468 28.04 4.03 10.20
CA SER A 468 29.49 4.25 10.41
C SER A 468 30.19 4.81 9.17
N GLY A 469 29.46 4.93 8.07
CA GLY A 469 29.97 5.39 6.79
C GLY A 469 28.90 5.59 5.73
N PRO A 470 29.30 6.09 4.54
CA PRO A 470 28.40 6.29 3.41
C PRO A 470 27.86 4.98 2.81
N ASP A 471 28.56 3.87 2.99
CA ASP A 471 28.18 2.57 2.42
C ASP A 471 26.99 1.93 3.15
N ASP A 472 26.70 2.40 4.37
CA ASP A 472 25.55 1.95 5.17
C ASP A 472 24.23 2.65 4.76
N LEU A 473 24.30 3.74 3.96
CA LEU A 473 23.15 4.60 3.63
C LEU A 473 22.43 4.24 2.33
N ASN A 474 22.86 3.18 1.64
CA ASN A 474 22.27 2.71 0.37
C ASN A 474 21.99 3.86 -0.63
N LEU A 475 22.97 4.74 -0.82
CA LEU A 475 22.84 5.91 -1.68
C LEU A 475 22.90 5.50 -3.15
N GLU A 476 21.74 5.55 -3.84
CA GLU A 476 21.61 5.10 -5.22
C GLU A 476 21.49 6.29 -6.20
N PRO A 477 22.53 6.61 -6.98
CA PRO A 477 22.53 7.80 -7.84
C PRO A 477 21.44 7.83 -8.91
N SER A 478 20.92 6.67 -9.31
CA SER A 478 19.86 6.59 -10.33
C SER A 478 18.47 6.90 -9.81
N THR A 479 18.23 6.76 -8.50
CA THR A 479 16.93 7.04 -7.88
C THR A 479 16.97 8.31 -7.03
N ALA A 480 18.15 8.88 -6.79
CA ALA A 480 18.33 10.11 -6.00
C ALA A 480 17.73 11.33 -6.70
N VAL A 481 16.61 11.80 -6.16
CA VAL A 481 15.91 13.00 -6.59
C VAL A 481 16.69 14.23 -6.14
N ILE A 482 16.86 14.36 -4.83
CA ILE A 482 17.57 15.47 -4.20
C ILE A 482 18.20 15.03 -2.87
N ALA A 483 19.39 15.53 -2.59
CA ALA A 483 20.05 15.34 -1.31
C ALA A 483 20.58 16.69 -0.80
N VAL A 484 20.38 16.97 0.49
CA VAL A 484 20.66 18.26 1.11
C VAL A 484 21.72 18.09 2.20
N ASP A 485 22.78 18.88 2.10
CA ASP A 485 23.76 19.13 3.16
C ASP A 485 23.26 20.30 4.02
N VAL A 486 22.64 19.95 5.16
CA VAL A 486 21.90 20.91 5.98
C VAL A 486 22.87 21.84 6.72
N TYR A 487 22.75 23.12 6.40
CA TYR A 487 23.68 24.17 6.77
C TYR A 487 25.13 23.88 6.37
N GLY A 488 25.33 23.20 5.25
CA GLY A 488 26.64 22.80 4.74
C GLY A 488 27.61 23.92 4.41
N ASN A 489 28.86 23.54 4.15
CA ASN A 489 29.93 24.47 3.75
C ASN A 489 30.15 24.55 2.23
N ALA A 490 29.75 23.51 1.49
CA ALA A 490 29.80 23.43 0.03
C ALA A 490 29.07 22.16 -0.43
N ASP A 491 28.67 22.13 -1.70
CA ASP A 491 28.14 20.91 -2.30
C ASP A 491 29.19 19.79 -2.29
N SER A 492 28.74 18.56 -2.12
CA SER A 492 29.60 17.38 -2.04
C SER A 492 29.00 16.19 -2.79
N ILE A 493 29.81 15.16 -3.07
CA ILE A 493 29.36 13.93 -3.72
C ILE A 493 29.70 12.76 -2.80
N ILE A 494 28.71 11.93 -2.50
CA ILE A 494 28.82 10.79 -1.58
C ILE A 494 28.22 9.59 -2.31
N ASN A 495 29.03 8.56 -2.58
CA ASN A 495 28.63 7.37 -3.33
C ASN A 495 27.91 7.67 -4.66
N GLY A 496 28.28 8.78 -5.31
CA GLY A 496 27.71 9.23 -6.58
C GLY A 496 26.48 10.13 -6.45
N VAL A 497 25.86 10.24 -5.27
CA VAL A 497 24.77 11.17 -4.98
C VAL A 497 25.32 12.55 -4.64
N GLN A 498 24.79 13.61 -5.27
CA GLN A 498 25.20 14.98 -5.02
C GLN A 498 24.37 15.59 -3.89
N PHE A 499 25.05 16.00 -2.81
CA PHE A 499 24.48 16.72 -1.68
C PHE A 499 24.68 18.23 -1.89
N PHE A 500 23.59 18.98 -1.92
CA PHE A 500 23.61 20.43 -2.08
C PHE A 500 23.56 21.12 -0.73
N SER A 501 24.47 22.05 -0.49
CA SER A 501 24.43 22.84 0.75
C SER A 501 23.22 23.75 0.75
N ASP A 502 22.41 23.76 1.80
CA ASP A 502 21.25 24.68 1.91
C ASP A 502 21.63 26.11 2.38
N ARG A 503 22.93 26.40 2.50
CA ARG A 503 23.44 27.64 3.10
C ARG A 503 23.46 28.75 2.06
N ALA A 504 22.80 29.87 2.36
CA ALA A 504 22.63 30.96 1.40
C ALA A 504 23.99 31.49 0.89
N GLY A 505 24.17 31.44 -0.44
CA GLY A 505 25.34 31.97 -1.13
C GLY A 505 26.55 31.03 -1.25
N LEU A 506 26.40 29.73 -0.97
CA LEU A 506 27.46 28.72 -1.15
C LEU A 506 27.18 27.68 -2.25
N GLY A 507 25.93 27.29 -2.49
CA GLY A 507 25.54 26.37 -3.58
C GLY A 507 24.90 27.10 -4.76
N ASP A 508 25.01 26.52 -5.96
CA ASP A 508 24.36 27.04 -7.18
C ASP A 508 22.84 26.75 -7.18
N ASN A 509 22.39 25.81 -6.33
CA ASN A 509 21.01 25.35 -6.19
C ASN A 509 20.30 25.90 -4.94
N VAL A 510 20.83 26.96 -4.32
CA VAL A 510 20.27 27.58 -3.11
C VAL A 510 19.52 28.85 -3.46
N THR A 511 18.21 28.87 -3.23
CA THR A 511 17.35 30.02 -3.54
C THR A 511 17.20 30.97 -2.35
N ASP A 512 17.17 30.43 -1.13
CA ASP A 512 17.22 31.16 0.13
C ASP A 512 17.90 30.32 1.22
N GLU A 513 18.15 30.90 2.40
CA GLU A 513 18.69 30.16 3.54
C GLU A 513 17.77 29.00 3.94
N GLY A 514 18.29 27.77 3.86
CA GLY A 514 17.52 26.56 4.15
C GLY A 514 16.73 26.02 2.98
N VAL A 515 16.86 26.57 1.77
CA VAL A 515 16.07 26.15 0.59
C VAL A 515 16.98 25.69 -0.54
N VAL A 516 16.84 24.43 -0.95
CA VAL A 516 17.53 23.85 -2.10
C VAL A 516 16.51 23.51 -3.19
N GLU A 517 16.79 23.90 -4.43
CA GLU A 517 15.97 23.57 -5.60
C GLU A 517 16.81 22.81 -6.64
N LYS A 518 16.33 21.65 -7.09
CA LYS A 518 16.92 20.87 -8.17
C LYS A 518 15.81 20.26 -9.03
N ASP A 519 15.89 20.51 -10.34
CA ASP A 519 15.00 19.91 -11.35
C ASP A 519 13.50 20.04 -11.00
N GLY A 520 13.10 21.19 -10.47
CA GLY A 520 11.72 21.49 -10.04
C GLY A 520 11.34 21.01 -8.64
N VAL A 521 12.16 20.15 -8.02
CA VAL A 521 11.97 19.70 -6.64
C VAL A 521 12.62 20.69 -5.68
N ILE A 522 11.86 21.15 -4.69
CA ILE A 522 12.29 22.10 -3.67
C ILE A 522 12.28 21.40 -2.32
N VAL A 523 13.37 21.51 -1.57
CA VAL A 523 13.45 21.09 -0.17
C VAL A 523 13.76 22.31 0.69
N SER A 524 12.81 22.67 1.56
CA SER A 524 12.89 23.79 2.48
C SER A 524 13.01 23.29 3.92
N THR A 525 14.02 23.75 4.65
CA THR A 525 14.26 23.40 6.06
C THR A 525 14.07 24.63 6.95
N TYR A 526 13.05 24.58 7.81
CA TYR A 526 12.71 25.65 8.75
C TYR A 526 13.17 25.30 10.16
N SER A 527 14.11 26.09 10.68
CA SER A 527 14.61 25.94 12.04
C SER A 527 14.76 27.30 12.74
N THR A 528 14.77 27.29 14.07
CA THR A 528 15.00 28.52 14.85
C THR A 528 16.48 28.87 14.99
N HIS A 529 17.38 27.91 14.77
CA HIS A 529 18.81 28.05 14.95
C HIS A 529 19.61 27.17 13.96
N GLN A 530 20.87 27.57 13.75
CA GLN A 530 21.86 26.86 12.94
C GLN A 530 23.25 27.03 13.55
N ILE A 531 24.09 26.00 13.47
CA ILE A 531 25.46 26.01 14.01
C ILE A 531 26.42 25.37 13.01
N ASP A 532 27.40 26.16 12.59
CA ASP A 532 28.54 25.70 11.80
C ASP A 532 29.57 25.07 12.75
N ASN A 533 30.16 23.94 12.34
CA ASN A 533 31.16 23.20 13.11
C ASN A 533 30.65 22.67 14.47
N TRP A 534 29.43 22.12 14.51
CA TRP A 534 28.80 21.61 15.74
C TRP A 534 29.51 20.38 16.33
N SER A 535 29.84 19.40 15.48
CA SER A 535 30.35 18.11 15.96
C SER A 535 31.76 18.21 16.58
N SER A 536 32.06 17.37 17.58
CA SER A 536 33.28 17.29 18.42
C SER A 536 34.51 18.09 17.96
N GLY A 537 34.55 19.40 18.24
CA GLY A 537 35.70 20.27 17.98
C GLY A 537 35.85 20.76 16.53
N GLY A 538 34.79 20.67 15.72
CA GLY A 538 34.71 21.12 14.33
C GLY A 538 35.24 20.09 13.31
N GLY A 539 35.26 18.80 13.64
CA GLY A 539 35.94 17.78 12.83
C GLY A 539 35.05 16.83 12.01
N GLY A 540 33.71 16.86 12.18
CA GLY A 540 32.86 15.78 11.65
C GLY A 540 33.04 14.47 12.43
N PRO A 541 32.11 13.50 12.31
CA PRO A 541 32.40 12.11 12.62
C PRO A 541 33.55 11.58 11.76
N ALA A 542 34.34 10.64 12.28
CA ALA A 542 35.41 9.97 11.58
C ALA A 542 34.89 8.71 10.88
N PHE A 543 34.09 8.91 9.82
CA PHE A 543 33.53 7.82 9.04
C PHE A 543 34.59 7.06 8.24
N VAL A 544 34.29 5.79 7.95
CA VAL A 544 35.05 4.94 7.03
C VAL A 544 34.14 4.49 5.90
N GLY A 545 34.72 4.13 4.76
CA GLY A 545 33.98 3.59 3.63
C GLY A 545 34.93 3.06 2.56
N GLU A 546 34.39 2.36 1.58
CA GLU A 546 35.14 1.87 0.43
C GLU A 546 35.80 3.02 -0.34
N ASP A 547 35.04 4.11 -0.53
CA ASP A 547 35.56 5.36 -1.08
C ASP A 547 35.89 6.38 0.02
N ALA A 548 37.17 6.69 0.16
CA ALA A 548 37.67 7.61 1.17
C ALA A 548 37.21 9.06 0.95
N ASP A 549 36.95 9.45 -0.30
CA ASP A 549 36.45 10.79 -0.62
C ASP A 549 34.97 10.91 -0.18
N SER A 550 34.13 9.93 -0.49
CA SER A 550 32.74 9.84 -0.01
C SER A 550 32.65 9.83 1.52
N ALA A 551 33.50 9.06 2.20
CA ALA A 551 33.54 9.05 3.67
C ALA A 551 33.93 10.43 4.24
N SER A 552 34.91 11.11 3.62
CA SER A 552 35.31 12.46 4.02
C SER A 552 34.21 13.50 3.76
N ASN A 553 33.47 13.36 2.66
CA ASN A 553 32.38 14.26 2.30
C ASN A 553 31.20 14.10 3.27
N LEU A 554 30.80 12.87 3.58
CA LEU A 554 29.77 12.61 4.58
C LEU A 554 30.17 13.13 5.97
N SER A 555 31.46 13.05 6.32
CA SER A 555 31.97 13.62 7.58
C SER A 555 31.80 15.14 7.63
N GLU A 556 31.91 15.84 6.50
CA GLU A 556 31.67 17.29 6.42
C GLU A 556 30.18 17.61 6.51
N VAL A 557 29.30 16.85 5.84
CA VAL A 557 27.82 16.99 5.96
C VAL A 557 27.38 16.84 7.42
N MET A 558 27.85 15.78 8.08
CA MET A 558 27.43 15.46 9.45
C MET A 558 28.06 16.35 10.54
N ARG A 559 28.80 17.40 10.17
CA ARG A 559 29.43 18.33 11.11
C ARG A 559 28.56 19.53 11.46
N ASP A 560 27.73 19.99 10.54
CA ASP A 560 26.93 21.21 10.66
C ASP A 560 25.48 20.85 11.01
N ILE A 561 24.73 21.75 11.66
CA ILE A 561 23.34 21.47 12.06
C ILE A 561 22.39 22.63 11.84
N ARG A 562 21.13 22.29 11.56
CA ARG A 562 19.95 23.09 11.93
C ARG A 562 19.28 22.45 13.15
N TRP A 563 18.71 23.29 14.02
CA TRP A 563 18.01 22.81 15.22
C TRP A 563 16.93 23.78 15.70
N SER A 564 15.98 23.28 16.48
CA SER A 564 14.93 24.10 17.10
C SER A 564 14.85 23.93 18.61
N ALA A 565 14.59 25.03 19.33
CA ALA A 565 14.43 24.98 20.76
C ALA A 565 13.02 24.50 21.13
N ALA A 566 12.91 23.38 21.84
CA ALA A 566 11.66 22.86 22.32
C ALA A 566 10.87 23.94 23.11
N PRO A 567 9.55 24.08 22.86
CA PRO A 567 8.70 23.16 22.10
C PRO A 567 8.54 23.53 20.61
N SER A 568 9.36 24.41 20.02
CA SER A 568 9.26 24.72 18.59
C SER A 568 9.70 23.53 17.74
N SER A 569 9.04 23.33 16.60
CA SER A 569 9.41 22.32 15.61
C SER A 569 10.62 22.73 14.76
N LEU A 570 11.26 21.74 14.18
CA LEU A 570 12.08 21.86 12.98
C LEU A 570 11.28 21.20 11.86
N ASP A 571 10.93 21.98 10.84
CA ASP A 571 10.04 21.53 9.77
C ASP A 571 10.82 21.39 8.46
N ILE A 572 10.48 20.39 7.66
CA ILE A 572 11.02 20.14 6.33
C ILE A 572 9.84 20.04 5.37
N GLU A 573 9.82 20.91 4.37
CA GLU A 573 8.83 20.88 3.31
C GLU A 573 9.48 20.46 2.01
N MET A 574 8.94 19.43 1.38
CA MET A 574 9.36 18.95 0.06
C MET A 574 8.23 19.25 -0.92
N GLU A 575 8.54 19.99 -1.97
CA GLU A 575 7.59 20.44 -2.98
C GLU A 575 8.10 20.08 -4.38
N GLY A 576 7.19 20.01 -5.35
CA GLY A 576 7.53 19.66 -6.73
C GLY A 576 7.84 18.17 -6.93
N LEU A 577 7.45 17.32 -5.98
CA LEU A 577 7.47 15.87 -6.15
C LEU A 577 6.36 15.44 -7.11
N ILE A 578 6.46 14.23 -7.64
CA ILE A 578 5.41 13.61 -8.45
C ILE A 578 4.23 13.31 -7.54
N ALA A 579 3.06 13.87 -7.84
CA ALA A 579 1.82 13.58 -7.14
C ALA A 579 1.55 12.06 -7.13
N GLY A 580 1.24 11.50 -5.96
CA GLY A 580 1.06 10.05 -5.78
C GLY A 580 2.34 9.22 -5.93
N GLY A 581 3.50 9.84 -6.17
CA GLY A 581 4.78 9.15 -6.25
C GLY A 581 5.25 8.62 -4.90
N LEU A 582 5.79 7.40 -4.86
CA LEU A 582 6.38 6.81 -3.66
C LEU A 582 7.85 7.18 -3.54
N TYR A 583 8.25 7.76 -2.40
CA TYR A 583 9.59 8.25 -2.14
C TYR A 583 10.17 7.65 -0.85
N GLU A 584 11.44 7.24 -0.88
CA GLU A 584 12.22 6.94 0.32
C GLU A 584 12.86 8.23 0.83
N ILE A 585 12.60 8.59 2.08
CA ILE A 585 13.21 9.74 2.76
C ILE A 585 14.22 9.22 3.78
N GLN A 586 15.42 9.78 3.76
CA GLN A 586 16.44 9.59 4.79
C GLN A 586 16.71 10.92 5.52
N LEU A 587 16.59 10.91 6.86
CA LEU A 587 16.92 12.05 7.73
C LEU A 587 18.13 11.70 8.60
N LEU A 588 19.21 12.48 8.47
CA LEU A 588 20.51 12.15 9.06
C LEU A 588 20.77 12.99 10.33
N PHE A 589 21.21 12.31 11.40
CA PHE A 589 21.41 12.86 12.74
C PHE A 589 22.80 12.56 13.31
N ASN A 590 23.43 13.55 13.97
CA ASN A 590 24.69 13.37 14.70
C ASN A 590 24.87 14.36 15.87
N GLU A 591 24.78 13.87 17.10
CA GLU A 591 24.92 14.71 18.29
C GLU A 591 26.35 15.24 18.50
N GLY A 592 27.38 14.56 17.99
CA GLY A 592 28.78 14.94 18.18
C GLY A 592 29.29 14.86 19.63
N ALA A 593 28.49 14.34 20.56
CA ALA A 593 28.84 13.91 21.91
C ALA A 593 27.68 13.06 22.50
N ASP A 594 27.94 12.27 23.54
CA ASP A 594 26.89 11.60 24.33
C ASP A 594 25.98 12.64 25.00
N ARG A 595 24.76 12.81 24.48
CA ARG A 595 23.73 13.70 25.04
C ARG A 595 22.36 13.06 24.91
N ASN A 596 21.60 13.08 26.02
CA ASN A 596 20.23 12.58 26.07
C ASN A 596 19.22 13.55 25.44
N ARG A 597 19.26 13.65 24.11
CA ARG A 597 18.34 14.44 23.29
C ARG A 597 17.38 13.52 22.53
N GLY A 598 16.11 13.91 22.47
CA GLY A 598 15.10 13.21 21.69
C GLY A 598 13.92 14.08 21.28
N TRP A 599 13.15 13.60 20.30
CA TRP A 599 12.00 14.29 19.72
C TRP A 599 11.07 13.26 19.04
N ASP A 600 9.96 13.74 18.51
CA ASP A 600 9.05 12.95 17.69
C ASP A 600 9.16 13.41 16.24
N ILE A 601 8.88 12.49 15.32
CA ILE A 601 8.85 12.77 13.88
C ILE A 601 7.43 12.50 13.39
N THR A 602 6.84 13.48 12.71
CA THR A 602 5.63 13.29 11.92
C THR A 602 5.92 13.49 10.44
N VAL A 603 5.17 12.79 9.59
CA VAL A 603 5.12 13.02 8.15
C VAL A 603 3.67 13.20 7.75
N ASN A 604 3.36 14.27 7.02
CA ASN A 604 1.98 14.67 6.66
C ASN A 604 1.04 14.66 7.88
N ASP A 605 1.49 15.24 9.00
CA ASP A 605 0.81 15.28 10.31
C ASP A 605 0.59 13.93 11.02
N GLU A 606 1.04 12.81 10.47
CA GLU A 606 0.97 11.50 11.11
C GLU A 606 2.25 11.18 11.89
N LEU A 607 2.12 10.67 13.12
CA LEU A 607 3.25 10.27 13.96
C LEU A 607 3.91 9.01 13.39
N VAL A 608 5.18 9.12 13.00
CA VAL A 608 5.95 8.03 12.37
C VAL A 608 7.07 7.51 13.26
N VAL A 609 7.62 8.36 14.12
CA VAL A 609 8.55 7.94 15.19
C VAL A 609 8.23 8.72 16.47
N ASP A 610 8.04 7.99 17.55
CA ASP A 610 7.81 8.51 18.90
C ASP A 610 9.11 8.40 19.70
N ASN A 611 9.59 9.49 20.29
CA ASN A 611 10.80 9.57 21.11
C ASN A 611 12.09 9.04 20.46
N ILE A 612 12.37 9.39 19.19
CA ILE A 612 13.70 9.15 18.60
C ILE A 612 14.78 9.86 19.41
N THR A 613 15.99 9.32 19.46
CA THR A 613 17.15 10.02 20.03
C THR A 613 18.11 10.52 18.97
N SER A 614 18.92 11.53 19.30
CA SER A 614 19.99 12.03 18.44
C SER A 614 21.09 11.00 18.12
N GLU A 615 21.08 9.88 18.82
CA GLU A 615 22.01 8.76 18.67
C GLU A 615 21.35 7.57 17.94
N GLY A 616 20.08 7.72 17.52
CA GLY A 616 19.27 6.68 16.91
C GLY A 616 18.27 6.10 17.90
N LEU A 617 18.19 4.77 17.98
CA LEU A 617 17.43 4.10 19.03
C LEU A 617 18.13 4.29 20.38
N GLN A 618 17.37 4.61 21.43
CA GLN A 618 17.91 5.02 22.74
C GLN A 618 18.89 4.01 23.39
N ASP A 619 18.83 2.75 22.99
CA ASP A 619 19.61 1.67 23.61
C ASP A 619 20.74 1.12 22.73
N VAL A 620 20.83 1.55 21.46
CA VAL A 620 21.95 1.16 20.58
C VAL A 620 23.06 2.21 20.69
N HIS A 621 23.86 2.03 21.75
CA HIS A 621 25.20 2.57 21.94
C HIS A 621 25.39 3.99 22.49
N THR A 622 26.45 4.09 23.28
CA THR A 622 27.14 5.33 23.62
C THR A 622 27.66 5.98 22.35
N TRP A 623 27.25 7.21 22.05
CA TRP A 623 27.86 8.07 21.04
C TRP A 623 29.34 7.76 20.80
N THR A 624 29.71 7.47 19.54
CA THR A 624 31.11 7.33 19.15
C THR A 624 31.52 8.45 18.20
N PRO A 625 32.82 8.81 18.15
CA PRO A 625 33.30 9.75 17.16
C PRO A 625 33.21 9.24 15.71
N SER A 626 32.75 8.00 15.47
CA SER A 626 32.76 7.32 14.18
C SER A 626 31.38 6.77 13.78
N SER A 627 30.31 7.18 14.46
CA SER A 627 28.95 6.76 14.15
C SER A 627 27.97 7.94 14.18
N ALA A 628 26.85 7.76 13.50
CA ALA A 628 25.72 8.67 13.43
C ALA A 628 24.42 7.86 13.27
N ALA A 629 23.26 8.53 13.23
CA ALA A 629 21.97 7.88 13.11
C ALA A 629 21.18 8.39 11.91
N VAL A 630 20.33 7.55 11.35
CA VAL A 630 19.45 7.88 10.22
C VAL A 630 18.06 7.32 10.47
N TYR A 631 17.04 8.11 10.16
CA TYR A 631 15.67 7.63 9.99
C TYR A 631 15.40 7.43 8.49
N VAL A 632 14.86 6.26 8.10
CA VAL A 632 14.58 5.89 6.71
C VAL A 632 13.14 5.37 6.60
N ALA A 633 12.36 5.91 5.68
CA ALA A 633 10.96 5.49 5.48
C ALA A 633 10.43 5.86 4.09
N ASN A 634 9.43 5.10 3.62
CA ASN A 634 8.75 5.35 2.36
C ASN A 634 7.44 6.09 2.57
N PHE A 635 7.19 7.14 1.78
CA PHE A 635 5.95 7.92 1.82
C PHE A 635 5.49 8.28 0.42
N THR A 636 4.18 8.27 0.23
CA THR A 636 3.53 8.73 -0.98
C THR A 636 3.36 10.25 -0.92
N ALA A 637 3.87 10.97 -1.92
CA ALA A 637 3.64 12.40 -2.04
C ALA A 637 2.15 12.69 -2.23
N THR A 638 1.67 13.79 -1.66
CA THR A 638 0.27 14.21 -1.80
C THR A 638 -0.10 14.48 -3.26
N ASP A 639 -1.40 14.66 -3.56
CA ASP A 639 -1.88 15.05 -4.90
C ASP A 639 -1.29 16.38 -5.38
N SER A 640 -0.82 17.21 -4.45
CA SER A 640 -0.11 18.46 -4.75
C SER A 640 1.40 18.30 -4.96
N GLY A 641 1.91 17.06 -4.93
CA GLY A 641 3.33 16.77 -5.08
C GLY A 641 4.17 17.22 -3.88
N THR A 642 3.61 17.09 -2.67
CA THR A 642 4.27 17.55 -1.43
C THR A 642 4.45 16.45 -0.40
N LEU A 643 5.49 16.59 0.42
CA LEU A 643 5.70 15.84 1.67
C LEU A 643 6.16 16.82 2.75
N SER A 644 5.45 16.84 3.88
CA SER A 644 5.78 17.68 5.04
C SER A 644 6.29 16.81 6.18
N VAL A 645 7.45 17.16 6.75
CA VAL A 645 8.02 16.49 7.92
C VAL A 645 8.12 17.50 9.05
N ALA A 646 7.62 17.16 10.23
CA ALA A 646 7.84 17.96 11.43
C ALA A 646 8.58 17.15 12.49
N MET A 647 9.63 17.75 13.03
CA MET A 647 10.40 17.20 14.16
C MET A 647 10.19 18.09 15.37
N GLN A 648 9.58 17.57 16.44
CA GLN A 648 9.24 18.38 17.61
C GLN A 648 9.13 17.52 18.87
N ASN A 649 9.31 18.15 20.02
CA ASN A 649 9.14 17.47 21.31
C ASN A 649 7.66 17.20 21.63
N ASP A 650 7.30 15.93 21.82
CA ASP A 650 6.04 15.48 22.44
C ASP A 650 4.81 15.90 21.60
N ILE A 651 4.80 15.54 20.31
CA ILE A 651 3.70 15.77 19.35
C ILE A 651 2.54 14.80 19.61
N GLY A 652 2.84 13.56 20.01
CA GLY A 652 1.87 12.48 20.22
C GLY A 652 2.52 11.26 20.86
N GLY A 653 1.76 10.16 21.00
CA GLY A 653 2.33 8.91 21.53
C GLY A 653 2.63 8.91 23.03
N LEU A 654 3.76 8.32 23.42
CA LEU A 654 4.27 8.24 24.77
C LEU A 654 4.92 9.55 25.19
N ALA A 655 4.87 9.87 26.48
CA ALA A 655 5.48 11.10 26.98
C ALA A 655 7.01 11.08 26.81
N GLN A 656 7.57 12.22 26.37
CA GLN A 656 9.01 12.37 26.15
C GLN A 656 9.88 11.87 27.31
N VAL A 657 10.80 10.95 26.98
CA VAL A 657 11.76 10.35 27.91
C VAL A 657 13.10 11.09 27.95
N ALA A 658 13.47 11.75 26.85
CA ALA A 658 14.73 12.48 26.76
C ALA A 658 14.74 13.75 27.62
N ALA A 659 15.91 14.09 28.17
CA ALA A 659 16.06 15.28 29.01
C ALA A 659 16.15 16.58 28.18
N ASP A 660 16.57 16.49 26.92
CA ASP A 660 16.69 17.58 25.96
C ASP A 660 15.75 17.30 24.76
N GLY A 661 14.68 18.08 24.62
CA GLY A 661 13.66 17.90 23.58
C GLY A 661 13.97 18.55 22.23
N ASN A 662 15.16 19.11 22.04
CA ASN A 662 15.46 19.94 20.87
C ASN A 662 15.74 19.07 19.64
N PRO A 663 14.98 19.13 18.54
CA PRO A 663 15.30 18.40 17.31
C PRO A 663 16.56 18.94 16.62
N ILE A 664 17.35 18.06 15.98
CA ILE A 664 18.52 18.40 15.17
C ILE A 664 18.51 17.71 13.81
N LEU A 665 19.10 18.34 12.79
CA LEU A 665 19.20 17.78 11.45
C LEU A 665 20.52 18.17 10.77
N GLN A 666 21.14 17.20 10.08
CA GLN A 666 22.42 17.32 9.37
C GLN A 666 22.28 17.08 7.86
N GLY A 667 21.38 16.19 7.45
CA GLY A 667 21.23 15.84 6.05
C GLY A 667 19.84 15.29 5.75
N ILE A 668 19.45 15.44 4.49
CA ILE A 668 18.20 14.90 3.93
C ILE A 668 18.55 14.21 2.62
N VAL A 669 18.02 13.02 2.38
CA VAL A 669 18.09 12.34 1.08
C VAL A 669 16.69 11.91 0.66
N VAL A 670 16.34 12.14 -0.60
CA VAL A 670 15.06 11.72 -1.18
C VAL A 670 15.35 10.86 -2.41
N HIS A 671 14.97 9.57 -2.35
CA HIS A 671 14.99 8.66 -3.48
C HIS A 671 13.57 8.41 -3.99
N LEU A 672 13.42 8.14 -5.28
CA LEU A 672 12.19 7.53 -5.81
C LEU A 672 12.19 6.03 -5.45
N ALA A 673 11.19 5.56 -4.72
CA ALA A 673 11.15 4.21 -4.14
C ALA A 673 10.79 3.12 -5.17
N VAL A 674 10.08 3.48 -6.24
CA VAL A 674 9.80 2.59 -7.37
C VAL A 674 10.62 3.08 -8.56
N PRO A 675 11.52 2.27 -9.15
CA PRO A 675 12.18 2.67 -10.38
C PRO A 675 11.09 2.95 -11.43
N PRO A 676 11.16 4.07 -12.18
CA PRO A 676 10.15 4.32 -13.21
C PRO A 676 10.15 3.12 -14.16
N ALA A 677 8.96 2.65 -14.52
CA ALA A 677 8.79 1.61 -15.53
C ALA A 677 9.75 1.87 -16.72
N PRO A 678 10.36 0.83 -17.31
CA PRO A 678 11.32 1.03 -18.39
C PRO A 678 10.71 1.95 -19.43
N PHE A 679 11.42 3.05 -19.77
CA PHE A 679 10.92 4.05 -20.71
C PHE A 679 10.58 3.38 -22.04
N GLU A 680 9.29 3.29 -22.32
CA GLU A 680 8.76 2.61 -23.49
C GLU A 680 7.51 3.31 -24.01
N ILE A 681 7.26 3.12 -25.31
CA ILE A 681 5.99 3.48 -25.94
C ILE A 681 4.99 2.39 -25.55
N THR A 682 3.98 2.77 -24.77
CA THR A 682 2.94 1.89 -24.23
C THR A 682 1.85 1.62 -25.26
N ASP A 683 1.49 2.64 -26.06
CA ASP A 683 0.52 2.50 -27.15
C ASP A 683 0.83 3.38 -28.37
N ILE A 684 0.34 2.94 -29.53
CA ILE A 684 0.23 3.75 -30.74
C ILE A 684 -1.16 3.53 -31.34
N SER A 685 -2.06 4.48 -31.12
CA SER A 685 -3.40 4.48 -31.71
C SER A 685 -3.46 5.32 -32.99
N VAL A 686 -4.40 5.01 -33.89
CA VAL A 686 -4.59 5.74 -35.15
C VAL A 686 -6.07 6.04 -35.36
N SER A 687 -6.43 7.32 -35.39
CA SER A 687 -7.78 7.81 -35.68
C SER A 687 -7.79 8.65 -36.95
N ASP A 688 -8.67 8.35 -37.90
CA ASP A 688 -8.76 9.01 -39.21
C ASP A 688 -7.42 9.13 -39.99
N GLY A 689 -6.48 8.22 -39.72
CA GLY A 689 -5.15 8.19 -40.33
C GLY A 689 -4.12 9.09 -39.66
N ILE A 690 -4.43 9.67 -38.50
CA ILE A 690 -3.54 10.47 -37.66
C ILE A 690 -3.11 9.59 -36.47
N PRO A 691 -1.81 9.36 -36.26
CA PRO A 691 -1.31 8.56 -35.15
C PRO A 691 -1.13 9.38 -33.87
N THR A 692 -1.46 8.77 -32.74
CA THR A 692 -1.17 9.24 -31.39
C THR A 692 -0.22 8.23 -30.73
N ILE A 693 0.91 8.71 -30.22
CA ILE A 693 1.94 7.90 -29.56
C ILE A 693 1.83 8.15 -28.05
N THR A 694 1.60 7.09 -27.28
CA THR A 694 1.54 7.14 -25.82
C THR A 694 2.74 6.39 -25.24
N PHE A 695 3.36 6.95 -24.21
CA PHE A 695 4.55 6.38 -23.59
C PHE A 695 4.60 6.69 -22.10
N ASN A 696 5.24 5.80 -21.34
CA ASN A 696 5.52 6.02 -19.93
C ASN A 696 6.40 7.27 -19.76
N SER A 697 5.94 8.22 -18.97
CA SER A 697 6.57 9.52 -18.78
C SER A 697 6.72 9.86 -17.30
N ILE A 698 7.62 10.81 -17.03
CA ILE A 698 7.85 11.33 -15.70
C ILE A 698 7.20 12.73 -15.67
N PRO A 699 6.20 12.98 -14.80
CA PRO A 699 5.62 14.31 -14.63
C PRO A 699 6.69 15.39 -14.47
N GLY A 700 6.51 16.52 -15.15
CA GLY A 700 7.45 17.65 -15.19
C GLY A 700 8.66 17.46 -16.12
N SER A 701 8.88 16.27 -16.70
CA SER A 701 9.95 16.07 -17.68
C SER A 701 9.54 16.53 -19.08
N VAL A 702 10.54 16.91 -19.88
CA VAL A 702 10.33 17.39 -21.26
C VAL A 702 10.83 16.35 -22.25
N TYR A 703 9.98 16.02 -23.23
CA TYR A 703 10.24 15.00 -24.24
C TYR A 703 10.31 15.57 -25.65
N ALA A 704 11.17 14.97 -26.47
CA ALA A 704 11.20 15.15 -27.92
C ALA A 704 10.57 13.95 -28.60
N VAL A 705 9.74 14.22 -29.60
CA VAL A 705 9.18 13.21 -30.49
C VAL A 705 9.75 13.43 -31.89
N ASP A 706 10.39 12.41 -32.46
CA ASP A 706 10.93 12.45 -33.81
C ASP A 706 10.24 11.42 -34.72
N SER A 707 10.04 11.77 -35.99
CA SER A 707 9.60 10.87 -37.07
C SER A 707 10.75 10.48 -37.99
N PHE A 708 10.68 9.30 -38.60
CA PHE A 708 11.66 8.86 -39.59
C PHE A 708 11.19 9.12 -41.01
N GLU A 709 11.70 10.18 -41.63
CA GLU A 709 11.26 10.65 -42.94
C GLU A 709 12.27 10.41 -44.05
N TYR A 710 11.76 10.28 -45.29
CA TYR A 710 12.59 10.19 -46.49
C TYR A 710 12.88 11.58 -47.07
N ASN A 711 14.15 11.98 -47.05
CA ASN A 711 14.60 13.21 -47.69
C ASN A 711 14.79 13.00 -49.20
N GLU A 712 13.89 13.57 -50.01
CA GLU A 712 13.94 13.47 -51.48
C GLU A 712 15.17 14.13 -52.11
N ALA A 713 15.71 15.18 -51.49
CA ALA A 713 16.82 15.96 -52.08
C ALA A 713 18.12 15.16 -52.08
N ASP A 714 18.37 14.42 -51.00
CA ASP A 714 19.61 13.67 -50.78
C ASP A 714 19.42 12.14 -50.89
N GLN A 715 18.19 11.68 -51.11
CA GLN A 715 17.81 10.27 -51.21
C GLN A 715 18.19 9.42 -49.98
N THR A 716 18.01 9.99 -48.79
CA THR A 716 18.36 9.37 -47.49
C THR A 716 17.18 9.43 -46.53
N TYR A 717 17.11 8.49 -45.59
CA TYR A 717 16.21 8.58 -44.45
C TYR A 717 16.89 9.28 -43.28
N ILE A 718 16.17 10.20 -42.63
CA ILE A 718 16.63 10.98 -41.49
C ILE A 718 15.55 11.02 -40.41
N TRP A 719 15.97 11.23 -39.16
CA TRP A 719 15.04 11.60 -38.10
C TRP A 719 14.75 13.09 -38.23
N VAL A 720 13.46 13.44 -38.25
CA VAL A 720 12.94 14.80 -38.25
C VAL A 720 12.23 15.00 -36.93
N GLU A 721 12.55 16.09 -36.26
CA GLU A 721 11.94 16.46 -34.99
C GLU A 721 10.53 16.98 -35.26
N LEU A 722 9.54 16.37 -34.62
CA LEU A 722 8.14 16.79 -34.68
C LEU A 722 7.81 17.76 -33.54
N ASP A 723 8.33 17.47 -32.35
CA ASP A 723 8.21 18.29 -31.16
C ASP A 723 9.48 18.12 -30.29
N ASP A 724 9.93 19.20 -29.67
CA ASP A 724 11.10 19.28 -28.79
C ASP A 724 10.78 19.86 -27.39
N GLY A 725 9.49 20.03 -27.07
CA GLY A 725 9.02 20.68 -25.85
C GLY A 725 7.77 20.03 -25.26
N LEU A 726 7.57 18.72 -25.44
CA LEU A 726 6.40 18.03 -24.91
C LEU A 726 6.54 17.85 -23.40
N GLU A 727 5.87 18.71 -22.64
CA GLU A 727 5.81 18.66 -21.18
C GLU A 727 4.89 17.52 -20.73
N SER A 728 5.43 16.63 -19.89
CA SER A 728 4.66 15.56 -19.27
C SER A 728 3.94 16.07 -18.02
N THR A 729 2.64 15.82 -17.91
CA THR A 729 1.86 16.15 -16.70
C THR A 729 1.51 14.94 -15.85
N GLY A 730 1.66 13.72 -16.39
CA GLY A 730 1.31 12.46 -15.73
C GLY A 730 2.34 11.35 -15.94
N THR A 731 2.05 10.17 -15.40
CA THR A 731 2.88 8.97 -15.57
C THR A 731 2.85 8.40 -16.99
N GLU A 732 1.93 8.88 -17.82
CA GLU A 732 1.92 8.69 -19.27
C GLU A 732 1.77 10.03 -20.00
N THR A 733 2.40 10.11 -21.18
CA THR A 733 2.32 11.27 -22.06
C THR A 733 1.94 10.80 -23.45
N SER A 734 1.02 11.52 -24.07
CA SER A 734 0.57 11.26 -25.44
C SER A 734 0.94 12.41 -26.38
N TYR A 735 1.42 12.07 -27.57
CA TYR A 735 1.68 13.02 -28.66
C TYR A 735 0.91 12.64 -29.91
N THR A 736 0.18 13.60 -30.49
CA THR A 736 -0.55 13.39 -31.75
C THR A 736 0.21 14.01 -32.92
N ASP A 737 0.62 13.20 -33.90
CA ASP A 737 1.33 13.66 -35.10
C ASP A 737 0.34 14.19 -36.15
N GLU A 738 0.01 15.47 -36.05
CA GLU A 738 -0.85 16.16 -37.02
C GLU A 738 -0.21 16.34 -38.42
N PHE A 739 1.08 16.04 -38.57
CA PHE A 739 1.85 16.26 -39.80
C PHE A 739 2.12 14.99 -40.60
N VAL A 740 1.49 13.88 -40.22
CA VAL A 740 1.72 12.56 -40.81
C VAL A 740 1.58 12.54 -42.34
N ASP A 741 2.60 12.01 -43.02
CA ASP A 741 2.54 11.76 -44.45
C ASP A 741 1.74 10.48 -44.74
N GLN A 742 0.49 10.67 -45.18
CA GLN A 742 -0.45 9.59 -45.49
C GLN A 742 -0.05 8.74 -46.72
N ASP A 743 0.96 9.16 -47.50
CA ASP A 743 1.46 8.39 -48.64
C ASP A 743 2.55 7.36 -48.23
N LEU A 744 3.05 7.41 -46.99
CA LEU A 744 4.03 6.45 -46.45
C LEU A 744 3.36 5.12 -46.05
N LYS A 745 4.06 4.01 -46.30
CA LYS A 745 3.58 2.65 -45.96
C LYS A 745 3.86 2.25 -44.50
N VAL A 746 4.85 2.90 -43.89
CA VAL A 746 5.32 2.65 -42.51
C VAL A 746 5.87 3.98 -42.01
N ASN A 747 5.35 4.47 -40.88
CA ASN A 747 5.92 5.57 -40.12
C ASN A 747 6.67 4.97 -38.93
N LEU A 748 7.86 5.51 -38.62
CA LEU A 748 8.62 5.12 -37.43
C LEU A 748 8.76 6.35 -36.55
N TYR A 749 8.48 6.16 -35.27
CA TYR A 749 8.59 7.18 -34.25
C TYR A 749 9.70 6.81 -33.26
N ARG A 750 10.31 7.82 -32.66
CA ARG A 750 11.09 7.65 -31.43
C ARG A 750 10.79 8.80 -30.50
N VAL A 751 10.73 8.50 -29.21
CA VAL A 751 10.58 9.48 -28.14
C VAL A 751 11.89 9.51 -27.35
N ARG A 752 12.31 10.70 -26.90
CA ARG A 752 13.53 10.90 -26.12
C ARG A 752 13.25 11.89 -25.00
N LYS A 753 13.58 11.57 -23.75
CA LYS A 753 13.66 12.58 -22.68
C LYS A 753 14.80 13.55 -22.98
N ILE A 754 14.55 14.86 -22.90
CA ILE A 754 15.53 15.91 -23.21
C ILE A 754 16.02 16.63 -21.96
N GLU A 755 15.14 16.81 -20.97
CA GLU A 755 15.43 17.38 -19.65
C GLU A 755 14.84 16.48 -18.56
#